data_AF-A0A1Y4BTA6-F1
#
_entry.id   AF-A0A1Y4BTA6-F1
#
_cell.length_a   1.000
_cell.length_b   1.000
_cell.length_c   1.000
_cell.angle_alpha   90.00
_cell.angle_beta   90.00
_cell.angle_gamma   90.00
#
_symmetry.space_group_name_H-M   'P 1'
#
loop_
_entity.id
_entity.type
_entity.pdbx_description
1 polymer ?
#
loop_
_entity_poly.entity_id
_entity_poly.type
_entity_poly.pdbx_seq_one_letter_code
_entity_poly.pdbx_strand_id
1 'polypeptide(L)'
;MPFFSIVIPAYNNDEFLPGCLESVLAQSFADWEAVVVVDGSPDCCGAIAKDYASRDPRVKVIDKKRNEGVHLARTSGVEASSGQFIYLLDADDAIPAEALQQLHDALEGADADMLHFGISVVGVDVDEGERRSFESYINKKVETLEGADICAAAFSPEMGYLQDWRVTQRVYSADLLKSAYGVMVKERLGRAQDGYEYFVISTLAQKQVTIADLVALSYYYGRGVNGAAALGVEKFIKSAQDFQAAIDAIMSYQSSLPGNAFATEARGAADKLVQLLMNDWHARLSDEDKIAVIPDLADIIGRDYLSIELMRFVRDDAYALWCGGGTLDGSSPLWEWFEVARELREGLPQSGEYDAMEAGAERHLQDNYTRFKAWEGYAKQPVRIFVSTHKPAQFFESDILQPVQVGAVRSGNTPIGCAFMDSTGDNISHLNPMYCELTTQYWAWKNCDAEYYGFCHYRRYFDFGSERHEENAWGEIMWPYIDEKSQREFGLDDENIARAIEGYDVITTEFKDLRDFPADYETPLEHYDAAPHLRIEDLERTMDILKEMHPDYAEDVDEFLNGNTSCFCNMFIMRKKIFQDYCAWLFPILQRFMDETDMSHYDKEMLRTPGHLSERLLNIFYRHHMRIGAGWKTKQVQCVHFVHPEPKKELAPASPEDGRHVIPVVLAADDNYVPMLTTTIYSFLKNASMSYFYDVIVFERNIMPSRKAMMQEFFSVFDFARVRFVDVGASIEKYNLVTNNEHISLETYYRFLIQGLLPFYDKVVYLDSDLVVEGDIAELYRTKMGDSLIAGVVDVDFLGNLNMKHGDRMDYAREVLKLSNPYGYFQAGVLVLNTKKLRAFKDVDEWLRIASDSTFIYDDQDILNAFCQDRVTYLDNAWNVMNDCGGRIANVFSFAPAEVYDAYLAARKQPKVVHYAGFEKPWKTYRCDESERYWKYARETPFYEELLSLLSGPVVPPPGPVLPPRAMGENNPLRRVVDPFMPPGSRRRELAKSVGRALRGR
;
A
#
# COMPACT_ATOMS: atom_id res chain seq x y z
N MET A 1 -48.95 13.37 34.77
CA MET A 1 -47.92 13.84 33.83
C MET A 1 -47.76 12.71 32.83
N PRO A 2 -47.90 12.95 31.51
CA PRO A 2 -47.70 11.87 30.54
C PRO A 2 -46.26 11.35 30.60
N PHE A 3 -46.03 10.11 30.19
CA PHE A 3 -44.68 9.57 30.09
C PHE A 3 -43.99 10.10 28.84
N PHE A 4 -44.68 10.09 27.69
CA PHE A 4 -44.19 10.64 26.42
C PHE A 4 -44.93 11.91 25.99
N SER A 5 -44.19 12.90 25.50
CA SER A 5 -44.72 13.96 24.60
C SER A 5 -44.21 13.72 23.19
N ILE A 6 -45.12 13.58 22.23
CA ILE A 6 -44.78 13.38 20.82
C ILE A 6 -44.93 14.71 20.10
N VAL A 7 -43.82 15.30 19.64
CA VAL A 7 -43.82 16.60 18.97
C VAL A 7 -43.85 16.39 17.46
N ILE A 8 -44.90 16.90 16.80
CA ILE A 8 -45.16 16.69 15.37
C ILE A 8 -45.23 18.04 14.65
N PRO A 9 -44.13 18.53 14.05
CA PRO A 9 -44.18 19.70 13.18
C PRO A 9 -44.86 19.35 11.85
N ALA A 10 -45.78 20.20 11.38
CA ALA A 10 -46.53 19.99 10.14
C ALA A 10 -46.55 21.24 9.25
N TYR A 11 -46.10 21.09 8.00
CA TYR A 11 -46.15 22.11 6.96
C TYR A 11 -46.17 21.46 5.57
N ASN A 12 -47.22 21.69 4.77
CA ASN A 12 -47.46 21.01 3.50
C ASN A 12 -47.51 19.46 3.64
N ASN A 13 -48.18 18.97 4.69
CA ASN A 13 -48.29 17.54 5.00
C ASN A 13 -49.75 17.07 5.14
N ASP A 14 -50.75 17.80 4.62
CA ASP A 14 -52.16 17.44 4.81
C ASP A 14 -52.54 16.05 4.31
N GLU A 15 -51.86 15.56 3.27
CA GLU A 15 -51.97 14.19 2.76
C GLU A 15 -51.49 13.14 3.78
N PHE A 16 -50.42 13.40 4.52
CA PHE A 16 -49.73 12.40 5.34
C PHE A 16 -50.04 12.50 6.84
N LEU A 17 -50.34 13.70 7.33
CA LEU A 17 -50.62 13.99 8.73
C LEU A 17 -51.71 13.10 9.35
N PRO A 18 -52.82 12.75 8.66
CA PRO A 18 -53.79 11.80 9.19
C PRO A 18 -53.17 10.43 9.51
N GLY A 19 -52.32 9.89 8.63
CA GLY A 19 -51.66 8.59 8.85
C GLY A 19 -50.68 8.63 10.04
N CYS A 20 -49.94 9.74 10.17
CA CYS A 20 -49.06 9.98 11.31
C CYS A 20 -49.86 9.98 12.63
N LEU A 21 -50.93 10.77 12.71
CA LEU A 21 -51.76 10.90 13.92
C LEU A 21 -52.51 9.61 14.28
N GLU A 22 -53.05 8.88 13.29
CA GLU A 22 -53.68 7.58 13.53
C GLU A 22 -52.66 6.56 14.08
N SER A 23 -51.40 6.60 13.63
CA SER A 23 -50.35 5.72 14.18
C SER A 23 -50.03 6.01 15.65
N VAL A 24 -50.14 7.28 16.07
CA VAL A 24 -49.98 7.70 17.47
C VAL A 24 -51.20 7.32 18.31
N LEU A 25 -52.41 7.50 17.78
CA LEU A 25 -53.65 7.13 18.47
C LEU A 25 -53.78 5.62 18.68
N ALA A 26 -53.22 4.83 17.76
CA ALA A 26 -53.26 3.37 17.79
C ALA A 26 -52.25 2.73 18.77
N GLN A 27 -51.42 3.52 19.47
CA GLN A 27 -50.41 2.99 20.39
C GLN A 27 -51.03 2.23 21.56
N SER A 28 -50.46 1.06 21.87
CA SER A 28 -50.89 0.21 22.99
C SER A 28 -50.62 0.83 24.37
N PHE A 29 -49.56 1.62 24.49
CA PHE A 29 -49.25 2.42 25.68
C PHE A 29 -50.09 3.70 25.69
N ALA A 30 -50.75 4.00 26.82
CA ALA A 30 -51.77 5.06 26.88
C ALA A 30 -51.26 6.40 27.43
N ASP A 31 -50.17 6.41 28.20
CA ASP A 31 -49.67 7.59 28.94
C ASP A 31 -48.79 8.48 28.08
N TRP A 32 -49.38 9.09 27.06
CA TRP A 32 -48.73 10.02 26.16
C TRP A 32 -49.58 11.26 25.87
N GLU A 33 -48.94 12.30 25.36
CA GLU A 33 -49.59 13.42 24.68
C GLU A 33 -48.93 13.67 23.33
N ALA A 34 -49.66 14.25 22.38
CA ALA A 34 -49.11 14.69 21.10
C ALA A 34 -49.24 16.21 20.98
N VAL A 35 -48.15 16.89 20.64
CA VAL A 35 -48.10 18.33 20.39
C VAL A 35 -47.88 18.56 18.90
N VAL A 36 -48.97 18.78 18.17
CA VAL A 36 -48.95 19.04 16.73
C VAL A 36 -48.71 20.53 16.50
N VAL A 37 -47.58 20.88 15.90
CA VAL A 37 -47.19 22.25 15.61
C VAL A 37 -47.42 22.51 14.12
N VAL A 38 -48.55 23.16 13.80
CA VAL A 38 -48.87 23.57 12.44
C VAL A 38 -48.10 24.86 12.15
N ASP A 39 -47.01 24.76 11.38
CA ASP A 39 -46.05 25.85 11.18
C ASP A 39 -46.49 26.81 10.08
N GLY A 40 -47.65 27.45 10.24
CA GLY A 40 -48.21 28.36 9.24
C GLY A 40 -48.47 27.69 7.89
N SER A 41 -48.86 26.42 7.91
CA SER A 41 -49.13 25.62 6.71
C SER A 41 -50.25 26.22 5.85
N PRO A 42 -50.07 26.35 4.53
CA PRO A 42 -51.09 26.88 3.62
C PRO A 42 -52.17 25.84 3.26
N ASP A 43 -51.96 24.57 3.58
CA ASP A 43 -52.80 23.44 3.26
C ASP A 43 -53.82 23.10 4.38
N CYS A 44 -54.43 21.91 4.34
CA CYS A 44 -55.43 21.52 5.33
C CYS A 44 -54.86 21.04 6.69
N CYS A 45 -53.55 21.07 6.93
CA CYS A 45 -52.95 20.59 8.19
C CYS A 45 -53.61 21.20 9.44
N GLY A 46 -53.89 22.50 9.42
CA GLY A 46 -54.50 23.22 10.55
C GLY A 46 -55.92 22.73 10.88
N ALA A 47 -56.71 22.39 9.86
CA ALA A 47 -58.05 21.85 10.04
C ALA A 47 -58.00 20.40 10.54
N ILE A 48 -57.11 19.59 9.95
CA ILE A 48 -56.89 18.20 10.33
C ILE A 48 -56.47 18.11 11.80
N ALA A 49 -55.40 18.83 12.21
CA ALA A 49 -54.91 18.79 13.58
C ALA A 49 -55.98 19.17 14.62
N LYS A 50 -56.80 20.18 14.33
CA LYS A 50 -57.90 20.62 15.21
C LYS A 50 -59.03 19.60 15.32
N ASP A 51 -59.34 18.90 14.22
CA ASP A 51 -60.32 17.81 14.22
C ASP A 51 -59.84 16.65 15.12
N TYR A 52 -58.59 16.22 15.00
CA TYR A 52 -58.01 15.21 15.89
C TYR A 52 -58.00 15.64 17.37
N ALA A 53 -57.59 16.88 17.67
CA ALA A 53 -57.62 17.43 19.04
C ALA A 53 -59.03 17.54 19.63
N SER A 54 -60.06 17.66 18.79
CA SER A 54 -61.45 17.64 19.25
C SER A 54 -61.96 16.24 19.62
N ARG A 55 -61.32 15.19 19.08
CA ARG A 55 -61.67 13.77 19.28
C ARG A 55 -60.90 13.13 20.42
N ASP A 56 -59.64 13.50 20.62
CA ASP A 56 -58.79 12.99 21.70
C ASP A 56 -58.08 14.14 22.44
N PRO A 57 -58.34 14.35 23.75
CA PRO A 57 -57.76 15.44 24.52
C PRO A 57 -56.24 15.31 24.75
N ARG A 58 -55.63 14.16 24.43
CA ARG A 58 -54.17 13.97 24.46
C ARG A 58 -53.48 14.68 23.29
N VAL A 59 -54.21 15.03 22.24
CA VAL A 59 -53.70 15.78 21.08
C VAL A 59 -53.88 17.28 21.33
N LYS A 60 -52.76 18.01 21.36
CA LYS A 60 -52.69 19.47 21.51
C LYS A 60 -52.19 20.08 20.21
N VAL A 61 -52.72 21.25 19.85
CA VAL A 61 -52.37 21.94 18.60
C VAL A 61 -51.78 23.31 18.90
N ILE A 62 -50.61 23.58 18.32
CA ILE A 62 -50.01 24.91 18.23
C ILE A 62 -50.13 25.36 16.79
N ASP A 63 -50.96 26.37 16.53
CA ASP A 63 -51.24 26.89 15.19
C ASP A 63 -50.49 28.20 14.99
N LYS A 64 -49.35 28.14 14.28
CA LYS A 64 -48.50 29.32 14.01
C LYS A 64 -49.06 30.15 12.87
N LYS A 65 -48.86 31.47 12.94
CA LYS A 65 -49.39 32.41 11.94
C LYS A 65 -48.58 32.47 10.63
N ARG A 66 -47.33 32.01 10.65
CA ARG A 66 -46.40 32.02 9.51
C ARG A 66 -45.47 30.82 9.62
N ASN A 67 -44.92 30.38 8.48
CA ASN A 67 -43.87 29.37 8.46
C ASN A 67 -42.57 29.94 9.04
N GLU A 68 -42.12 29.34 10.15
CA GLU A 68 -40.88 29.68 10.84
C GLU A 68 -39.80 28.60 10.67
N GLY A 69 -40.12 27.52 9.95
CA GLY A 69 -39.26 26.37 9.70
C GLY A 69 -39.41 25.28 10.75
N VAL A 70 -39.09 24.03 10.36
CA VAL A 70 -39.17 22.84 11.23
C VAL A 70 -38.43 23.05 12.55
N HIS A 71 -37.26 23.71 12.51
CA HIS A 71 -36.48 24.01 13.70
C HIS A 71 -37.29 24.75 14.77
N LEU A 72 -37.88 25.90 14.41
CA LEU A 72 -38.67 26.70 15.33
C LEU A 72 -40.03 26.08 15.63
N ALA A 73 -40.56 25.21 14.76
CA ALA A 73 -41.75 24.41 15.04
C ALA A 73 -41.47 23.38 16.14
N ARG A 74 -40.36 22.63 16.05
CA ARG A 74 -39.90 21.71 17.10
C ARG A 74 -39.62 22.45 18.41
N THR A 75 -38.98 23.62 18.37
CA THR A 75 -38.79 24.48 19.56
C THR A 75 -40.11 24.75 20.29
N SER A 76 -41.13 25.22 19.57
CA SER A 76 -42.45 25.48 20.17
C SER A 76 -43.12 24.23 20.74
N GLY A 77 -42.94 23.08 20.07
CA GLY A 77 -43.48 21.80 20.54
C GLY A 77 -42.79 21.29 21.80
N VAL A 78 -41.45 21.36 21.84
CA VAL A 78 -40.63 20.96 23.00
C VAL A 78 -40.92 21.86 24.21
N GLU A 79 -41.06 23.17 24.01
CA GLU A 79 -41.43 24.11 25.09
C GLU A 79 -42.82 23.81 25.67
N ALA A 80 -43.78 23.38 24.84
CA ALA A 80 -45.13 23.05 25.26
C ALA A 80 -45.31 21.62 25.80
N SER A 81 -44.29 20.77 25.67
CA SER A 81 -44.31 19.37 26.10
C SER A 81 -44.29 19.23 27.62
N SER A 82 -45.08 18.31 28.16
CA SER A 82 -45.22 18.03 29.60
C SER A 82 -44.88 16.59 29.99
N GLY A 83 -44.45 15.77 29.04
CA GLY A 83 -44.02 14.39 29.23
C GLY A 83 -42.67 14.29 29.94
N GLN A 84 -42.39 13.12 30.53
CA GLN A 84 -41.08 12.81 31.09
C GLN A 84 -40.02 12.65 29.99
N PHE A 85 -40.41 12.06 28.87
CA PHE A 85 -39.61 11.90 27.67
C PHE A 85 -40.30 12.55 26.47
N ILE A 86 -39.51 13.04 25.51
CA ILE A 86 -40.00 13.68 24.29
C ILE A 86 -39.55 12.87 23.08
N TYR A 87 -40.49 12.57 22.20
CA TYR A 87 -40.27 11.91 20.92
C TYR A 87 -40.59 12.90 19.79
N LEU A 88 -39.58 13.26 18.99
CA LEU A 88 -39.76 14.05 17.77
C LEU A 88 -40.19 13.14 16.61
N LEU A 89 -41.34 13.43 16.00
CA LEU A 89 -41.91 12.64 14.90
C LEU A 89 -42.29 13.57 13.75
N ASP A 90 -41.81 13.29 12.54
CA ASP A 90 -42.17 14.08 11.35
C ASP A 90 -43.56 13.70 10.84
N ALA A 91 -44.30 14.68 10.30
CA ALA A 91 -45.72 14.54 9.96
C ALA A 91 -46.01 13.60 8.76
N ASP A 92 -44.99 13.19 8.02
CA ASP A 92 -45.04 12.24 6.91
C ASP A 92 -44.58 10.82 7.27
N ASP A 93 -44.15 10.61 8.51
CA ASP A 93 -43.77 9.33 9.09
C ASP A 93 -44.83 8.77 10.04
N ALA A 94 -44.66 7.51 10.47
CA ALA A 94 -45.55 6.83 11.40
C ALA A 94 -44.76 6.00 12.41
N ILE A 95 -45.39 5.64 13.53
CA ILE A 95 -44.79 4.76 14.54
C ILE A 95 -45.51 3.40 14.60
N PRO A 96 -44.79 2.26 14.74
CA PRO A 96 -45.41 0.94 14.89
C PRO A 96 -46.33 0.84 16.11
N ALA A 97 -47.39 0.03 16.08
CA ALA A 97 -48.45 0.00 17.11
C ALA A 97 -47.98 -0.26 18.56
N GLU A 98 -46.86 -0.95 18.74
CA GLU A 98 -46.29 -1.28 20.06
C GLU A 98 -45.04 -0.45 20.39
N ALA A 99 -44.70 0.56 19.59
CA ALA A 99 -43.46 1.31 19.71
C ALA A 99 -43.35 2.01 21.07
N LEU A 100 -44.39 2.74 21.51
CA LEU A 100 -44.35 3.43 22.79
C LEU A 100 -44.27 2.48 23.98
N GLN A 101 -44.87 1.29 23.90
CA GLN A 101 -44.76 0.28 24.97
C GLN A 101 -43.34 -0.26 25.05
N GLN A 102 -42.72 -0.60 23.92
CA GLN A 102 -41.34 -1.09 23.90
C GLN A 102 -40.34 -0.01 24.37
N LEU A 103 -40.55 1.24 23.95
CA LEU A 103 -39.75 2.38 24.40
C LEU A 103 -39.91 2.60 25.91
N HIS A 104 -41.13 2.48 26.43
CA HIS A 104 -41.39 2.57 27.87
C HIS A 104 -40.63 1.48 28.62
N ASP A 105 -40.74 0.22 28.20
CA ASP A 105 -40.08 -0.91 28.86
C ASP A 105 -38.54 -0.78 28.84
N ALA A 106 -37.98 -0.14 27.81
CA ALA A 106 -36.55 0.14 27.71
C ALA A 106 -36.10 1.33 28.58
N LEU A 107 -36.98 2.31 28.83
CA LEU A 107 -36.68 3.53 29.58
C LEU A 107 -37.06 3.44 31.07
N GLU A 108 -37.99 2.56 31.44
CA GLU A 108 -38.48 2.42 32.81
C GLU A 108 -37.34 1.97 33.75
N GLY A 109 -36.88 2.88 34.60
CA GLY A 109 -35.76 2.64 35.51
C GLY A 109 -34.37 2.72 34.86
N ALA A 110 -34.29 3.06 33.58
CA ALA A 110 -33.03 3.32 32.90
C ALA A 110 -32.48 4.71 33.26
N ASP A 111 -31.18 4.77 33.53
CA ASP A 111 -30.43 6.01 33.65
C ASP A 111 -29.90 6.38 32.26
N ALA A 112 -30.72 7.07 31.46
CA ALA A 112 -30.39 7.49 30.10
C ALA A 112 -31.04 8.84 29.77
N ASP A 113 -30.27 9.75 29.18
CA ASP A 113 -30.79 11.02 28.67
C ASP A 113 -31.43 10.85 27.29
N MET A 114 -30.98 9.84 26.55
CA MET A 114 -31.52 9.51 25.24
C MET A 114 -31.46 8.01 24.96
N LEU A 115 -32.47 7.53 24.23
CA LEU A 115 -32.54 6.17 23.70
C LEU A 115 -32.57 6.23 22.17
N HIS A 116 -31.54 5.68 21.54
CA HIS A 116 -31.45 5.50 20.08
C HIS A 116 -32.00 4.13 19.70
N PHE A 117 -32.96 4.11 18.77
CA PHE A 117 -33.71 2.92 18.40
C PHE A 117 -33.58 2.61 16.89
N GLY A 118 -33.95 1.41 16.47
CA GLY A 118 -34.01 1.04 15.06
C GLY A 118 -35.21 1.66 14.32
N ILE A 119 -35.12 1.76 13.00
CA ILE A 119 -36.21 2.20 12.13
C ILE A 119 -36.53 1.13 11.08
N SER A 120 -37.78 1.13 10.60
CA SER A 120 -38.15 0.44 9.37
C SER A 120 -38.20 1.45 8.24
N VAL A 121 -37.50 1.18 7.13
CA VAL A 121 -37.46 2.08 5.97
C VAL A 121 -38.44 1.61 4.92
N VAL A 122 -39.49 2.40 4.65
CA VAL A 122 -40.49 2.16 3.62
C VAL A 122 -40.16 2.99 2.38
N GLY A 123 -39.75 2.34 1.29
CA GLY A 123 -39.40 3.04 0.05
C GLY A 123 -40.62 3.52 -0.74
N VAL A 124 -40.58 4.78 -1.19
CA VAL A 124 -41.56 5.41 -2.08
C VAL A 124 -40.79 5.94 -3.29
N ASP A 125 -40.90 5.26 -4.43
CA ASP A 125 -40.15 5.58 -5.66
C ASP A 125 -38.61 5.57 -5.49
N VAL A 126 -38.10 4.71 -4.60
CA VAL A 126 -36.66 4.49 -4.35
C VAL A 126 -36.26 3.07 -4.76
N ASP A 127 -35.03 2.88 -5.22
CA ASP A 127 -34.47 1.56 -5.51
C ASP A 127 -34.42 0.67 -4.25
N GLU A 128 -34.77 -0.61 -4.40
CA GLU A 128 -34.83 -1.53 -3.26
C GLU A 128 -33.44 -1.85 -2.67
N GLY A 129 -32.39 -1.83 -3.49
CA GLY A 129 -31.01 -1.99 -3.04
C GLY A 129 -30.52 -0.79 -2.24
N GLU A 130 -30.82 0.41 -2.71
CA GLU A 130 -30.57 1.67 -1.98
C GLU A 130 -31.31 1.69 -0.63
N ARG A 131 -32.61 1.37 -0.64
CA ARG A 131 -33.44 1.31 0.58
C ARG A 131 -32.86 0.36 1.62
N ARG A 132 -32.48 -0.86 1.23
CA ARG A 132 -31.88 -1.86 2.14
C ARG A 132 -30.53 -1.42 2.69
N SER A 133 -29.70 -0.83 1.84
CA SER A 133 -28.38 -0.35 2.25
C SER A 133 -28.51 0.78 3.27
N PHE A 134 -29.44 1.70 3.04
CA PHE A 134 -29.75 2.77 3.98
C PHE A 134 -30.29 2.23 5.31
N GLU A 135 -31.27 1.32 5.30
CA GLU A 135 -31.82 0.68 6.50
C GLU A 135 -30.76 -0.10 7.29
N SER A 136 -29.85 -0.80 6.60
CA SER A 136 -28.76 -1.53 7.26
C SER A 136 -27.74 -0.59 7.90
N TYR A 137 -27.43 0.53 7.26
CA TYR A 137 -26.50 1.52 7.82
C TYR A 137 -27.08 2.21 9.05
N ILE A 138 -28.35 2.62 8.97
CA ILE A 138 -29.01 3.43 10.00
C ILE A 138 -29.34 2.65 11.28
N ASN A 139 -29.50 1.33 11.17
CA ASN A 139 -29.76 0.42 12.27
C ASN A 139 -28.51 -0.28 12.79
N LYS A 140 -27.33 0.26 12.50
CA LYS A 140 -26.07 -0.30 13.01
C LYS A 140 -26.07 -0.29 14.54
N LYS A 141 -25.68 -1.42 15.15
CA LYS A 141 -25.52 -1.51 16.60
C LYS A 141 -24.34 -0.67 17.05
N VAL A 142 -24.59 0.18 18.04
CA VAL A 142 -23.58 0.99 18.74
C VAL A 142 -23.67 0.65 20.22
N GLU A 143 -22.54 0.59 20.91
CA GLU A 143 -22.53 0.43 22.37
C GLU A 143 -23.10 1.69 23.06
N THR A 144 -23.38 1.59 24.36
CA THR A 144 -23.76 2.76 25.15
C THR A 144 -22.68 3.83 25.06
N LEU A 145 -23.09 5.07 24.76
CA LEU A 145 -22.19 6.22 24.63
C LEU A 145 -22.38 7.15 25.83
N GLU A 146 -21.29 7.71 26.34
CA GLU A 146 -21.30 8.60 27.50
C GLU A 146 -20.56 9.91 27.20
N GLY A 147 -21.09 11.02 27.73
CA GLY A 147 -20.50 12.35 27.61
C GLY A 147 -20.14 12.74 26.16
N ALA A 148 -18.88 13.14 25.95
CA ALA A 148 -18.42 13.67 24.66
C ALA A 148 -18.48 12.64 23.52
N ASP A 149 -18.42 11.34 23.84
CA ASP A 149 -18.47 10.27 22.84
C ASP A 149 -19.81 10.24 22.09
N ILE A 150 -20.89 10.79 22.68
CA ILE A 150 -22.20 10.89 22.04
C ILE A 150 -22.14 11.80 20.80
N CYS A 151 -21.50 12.97 20.95
CA CYS A 151 -21.28 13.93 19.86
C CYS A 151 -20.24 13.40 18.87
N ALA A 152 -19.12 12.87 19.38
CA ALA A 152 -18.05 12.32 18.56
C ALA A 152 -18.52 11.16 17.67
N ALA A 153 -19.40 10.29 18.18
CA ALA A 153 -19.94 9.18 17.38
C ALA A 153 -20.73 9.64 16.14
N ALA A 154 -21.31 10.84 16.14
CA ALA A 154 -22.04 11.37 15.00
C ALA A 154 -21.22 12.29 14.10
N PHE A 155 -20.21 12.98 14.65
CA PHE A 155 -19.55 14.07 13.94
C PHE A 155 -18.01 13.99 13.92
N SER A 156 -17.39 13.08 14.67
CA SER A 156 -15.93 12.94 14.64
C SER A 156 -15.49 12.06 13.46
N PRO A 157 -14.64 12.56 12.56
CA PRO A 157 -14.03 11.74 11.51
C PRO A 157 -13.12 10.65 12.10
N GLU A 158 -12.52 10.86 13.28
CA GLU A 158 -11.66 9.88 13.95
C GLU A 158 -12.44 8.63 14.40
N MET A 159 -13.72 8.79 14.75
CA MET A 159 -14.63 7.68 15.04
C MET A 159 -15.33 7.13 13.79
N GLY A 160 -15.15 7.77 12.63
CA GLY A 160 -15.71 7.31 11.36
C GLY A 160 -17.23 7.46 11.24
N TYR A 161 -17.84 8.45 11.89
CA TYR A 161 -19.29 8.72 11.83
C TYR A 161 -20.13 7.47 12.18
N LEU A 162 -19.91 6.91 13.38
CA LEU A 162 -20.50 5.66 13.86
C LEU A 162 -22.03 5.61 13.84
N GLN A 163 -22.70 6.76 14.00
CA GLN A 163 -24.15 6.91 13.95
C GLN A 163 -24.56 8.18 13.19
N ASP A 164 -25.80 8.24 12.74
CA ASP A 164 -26.36 9.44 12.13
C ASP A 164 -26.80 10.48 13.17
N TRP A 165 -27.16 11.68 12.70
CA TRP A 165 -27.66 12.77 13.55
C TRP A 165 -29.18 12.94 13.54
N ARG A 166 -29.94 11.95 13.05
CA ARG A 166 -31.38 12.11 12.86
C ARG A 166 -32.09 12.21 14.20
N VAL A 167 -32.66 13.37 14.45
CA VAL A 167 -33.33 13.68 15.71
C VAL A 167 -34.63 12.89 15.93
N THR A 168 -35.18 12.29 14.87
CA THR A 168 -36.42 11.48 14.93
C THR A 168 -36.18 9.99 15.21
N GLN A 169 -34.92 9.53 15.22
CA GLN A 169 -34.56 8.13 15.56
C GLN A 169 -34.31 7.94 17.07
N ARG A 170 -34.73 8.89 17.90
CA ARG A 170 -34.37 8.94 19.31
C ARG A 170 -35.53 9.43 20.16
N VAL A 171 -35.59 8.92 21.38
CA VAL A 171 -36.40 9.52 22.46
C VAL A 171 -35.46 10.18 23.45
N TYR A 172 -35.82 11.37 23.92
CA TYR A 172 -34.99 12.20 24.79
C TYR A 172 -35.66 12.45 26.13
N SER A 173 -34.88 12.57 27.21
CA SER A 173 -35.40 13.12 28.46
C SER A 173 -35.87 14.56 28.23
N ALA A 174 -37.00 14.93 28.83
CA ALA A 174 -37.57 16.26 28.63
C ALA A 174 -36.61 17.38 29.11
N ASP A 175 -35.84 17.12 30.16
CA ASP A 175 -34.87 18.06 30.71
C ASP A 175 -33.70 18.32 29.74
N LEU A 176 -33.15 17.28 29.12
CA LEU A 176 -32.12 17.41 28.09
C LEU A 176 -32.64 18.24 26.91
N LEU A 177 -33.78 17.84 26.35
CA LEU A 177 -34.28 18.44 25.11
C LEU A 177 -34.70 19.89 25.33
N LYS A 178 -35.36 20.22 26.43
CA LYS A 178 -35.71 21.61 26.78
C LYS A 178 -34.47 22.47 27.02
N SER A 179 -33.43 21.91 27.64
CA SER A 179 -32.16 22.62 27.84
C SER A 179 -31.47 22.91 26.50
N ALA A 180 -31.43 21.93 25.61
CA ALA A 180 -30.85 22.07 24.27
C ALA A 180 -31.58 23.13 23.43
N TYR A 181 -32.90 23.00 23.27
CA TYR A 181 -33.71 23.98 22.52
C TYR A 181 -33.76 25.37 23.19
N GLY A 182 -33.44 25.46 24.49
CA GLY A 182 -33.31 26.71 25.22
C GLY A 182 -32.09 27.55 24.80
N VAL A 183 -31.02 26.90 24.33
CA VAL A 183 -29.77 27.57 23.91
C VAL A 183 -29.60 27.65 22.39
N MET A 184 -30.47 26.98 21.63
CA MET A 184 -30.47 27.05 20.17
C MET A 184 -30.87 28.43 19.63
N VAL A 185 -30.42 28.72 18.41
CA VAL A 185 -30.78 29.93 17.64
C VAL A 185 -32.30 30.10 17.53
N LYS A 186 -32.76 31.34 17.44
CA LYS A 186 -34.21 31.66 17.31
C LYS A 186 -34.56 32.16 15.91
N GLU A 187 -33.61 32.04 15.00
CA GLU A 187 -33.70 32.27 13.58
C GLU A 187 -34.22 31.04 12.84
N ARG A 188 -34.85 31.26 11.67
CA ARG A 188 -35.30 30.17 10.82
C ARG A 188 -34.09 29.50 10.16
N LEU A 189 -33.92 28.21 10.42
CA LEU A 189 -33.04 27.33 9.65
C LEU A 189 -33.83 26.61 8.56
N GLY A 190 -33.18 26.40 7.42
CA GLY A 190 -33.74 25.69 6.27
C GLY A 190 -33.41 24.20 6.30
N ARG A 191 -33.04 23.61 5.17
CA ARG A 191 -32.56 22.23 5.07
C ARG A 191 -31.30 21.98 5.93
N ALA A 192 -31.17 20.75 6.45
CA ALA A 192 -30.07 20.29 7.32
C ALA A 192 -30.04 20.90 8.74
N GLN A 193 -31.16 21.49 9.17
CA GLN A 193 -31.36 22.01 10.52
C GLN A 193 -31.27 20.94 11.62
N ASP A 194 -31.62 19.69 11.30
CA ASP A 194 -31.54 18.55 12.21
C ASP A 194 -30.10 18.20 12.61
N GLY A 195 -29.12 18.41 11.72
CA GLY A 195 -27.71 18.28 12.04
C GLY A 195 -27.28 19.27 13.14
N TYR A 196 -27.71 20.53 13.04
CA TYR A 196 -27.48 21.53 14.08
C TYR A 196 -28.21 21.17 15.39
N GLU A 197 -29.48 20.78 15.30
CA GLU A 197 -30.27 20.39 16.47
C GLU A 197 -29.59 19.26 17.23
N TYR A 198 -29.18 18.21 16.52
CA TYR A 198 -28.51 17.07 17.13
C TYR A 198 -27.14 17.41 17.68
N PHE A 199 -26.37 18.27 17.00
CA PHE A 199 -25.08 18.74 17.52
C PHE A 199 -25.25 19.33 18.93
N VAL A 200 -26.18 20.28 19.11
CA VAL A 200 -26.44 20.91 20.42
C VAL A 200 -27.03 19.91 21.44
N ILE A 201 -27.88 18.98 21.01
CA ILE A 201 -28.43 17.95 21.92
C ILE A 201 -27.30 17.03 22.42
N SER A 202 -26.46 16.57 21.51
CA SER A 202 -25.40 15.60 21.81
C SER A 202 -24.28 16.18 22.69
N THR A 203 -24.00 17.48 22.62
CA THR A 203 -23.02 18.14 23.49
C THR A 203 -23.50 18.32 24.93
N LEU A 204 -24.81 18.26 25.17
CA LEU A 204 -25.42 18.40 26.50
C LEU A 204 -25.76 17.07 27.16
N ALA A 205 -25.90 16.00 26.36
CA ALA A 205 -26.23 14.67 26.86
C ALA A 205 -25.07 14.04 27.65
N GLN A 206 -25.40 13.27 28.68
CA GLN A 206 -24.42 12.50 29.45
C GLN A 206 -24.47 11.02 29.12
N LYS A 207 -25.64 10.48 28.72
CA LYS A 207 -25.76 9.06 28.42
C LYS A 207 -26.78 8.73 27.33
N GLN A 208 -26.30 8.05 26.29
CA GLN A 208 -27.11 7.46 25.22
C GLN A 208 -27.08 5.94 25.30
N VAL A 209 -28.27 5.33 25.37
CA VAL A 209 -28.45 3.88 25.21
C VAL A 209 -28.92 3.61 23.78
N THR A 210 -28.37 2.57 23.15
CA THR A 210 -28.76 2.17 21.78
C THR A 210 -29.37 0.77 21.80
N ILE A 211 -30.59 0.63 21.26
CA ILE A 211 -31.28 -0.66 21.09
C ILE A 211 -31.75 -0.79 19.64
N ALA A 212 -30.83 -1.14 18.74
CA ALA A 212 -31.10 -1.17 17.30
C ALA A 212 -32.17 -2.22 16.89
N ASP A 213 -32.36 -3.29 17.68
CA ASP A 213 -33.37 -4.31 17.42
C ASP A 213 -34.80 -3.86 17.79
N LEU A 214 -34.93 -2.78 18.57
CA LEU A 214 -36.21 -2.15 18.89
C LEU A 214 -36.55 -1.16 17.79
N VAL A 215 -37.51 -1.51 16.92
CA VAL A 215 -37.93 -0.63 15.82
C VAL A 215 -39.09 0.25 16.26
N ALA A 216 -38.86 1.56 16.37
CA ALA A 216 -39.87 2.51 16.88
C ALA A 216 -40.32 3.58 15.85
N LEU A 217 -39.74 3.61 14.65
CA LEU A 217 -40.12 4.55 13.58
C LEU A 217 -40.30 3.79 12.25
N SER A 218 -41.39 4.08 11.54
CA SER A 218 -41.58 3.72 10.13
C SER A 218 -41.27 4.95 9.27
N TYR A 219 -40.05 4.97 8.72
CA TYR A 219 -39.51 6.07 7.94
C TYR A 219 -39.86 5.91 6.45
N TYR A 220 -40.65 6.82 5.89
CA TYR A 220 -41.09 6.76 4.50
C TYR A 220 -40.08 7.43 3.57
N TYR A 221 -39.09 6.67 3.12
CA TYR A 221 -38.01 7.18 2.28
C TYR A 221 -38.48 7.47 0.85
N GLY A 222 -38.28 8.70 0.39
CA GLY A 222 -38.74 9.16 -0.92
C GLY A 222 -40.17 9.73 -0.92
N ARG A 223 -40.82 9.82 0.25
CA ARG A 223 -42.03 10.62 0.43
C ARG A 223 -41.63 12.07 0.73
N GLY A 224 -42.34 13.04 0.14
CA GLY A 224 -42.09 14.48 0.36
C GLY A 224 -41.05 15.10 -0.58
N VAL A 225 -40.00 15.72 -0.03
CA VAL A 225 -38.93 16.35 -0.84
C VAL A 225 -38.01 15.24 -1.39
N ASN A 226 -38.31 14.75 -2.59
CA ASN A 226 -37.59 13.63 -3.21
C ASN A 226 -36.09 13.92 -3.36
N GLY A 227 -35.26 13.09 -2.71
CA GLY A 227 -33.80 13.11 -2.84
C GLY A 227 -33.29 12.66 -4.22
N ALA A 228 -34.10 11.93 -4.99
CA ALA A 228 -33.71 11.40 -6.30
C ALA A 228 -34.08 12.29 -7.51
N ALA A 229 -34.84 13.37 -7.30
CA ALA A 229 -35.25 14.25 -8.39
C ALA A 229 -34.14 15.24 -8.77
N ALA A 230 -33.97 15.47 -10.08
CA ALA A 230 -33.06 16.48 -10.62
C ALA A 230 -33.35 17.86 -10.00
N LEU A 231 -32.29 18.57 -9.61
CA LEU A 231 -32.36 19.90 -9.03
C LEU A 231 -32.03 20.94 -10.08
N GLY A 232 -32.85 21.98 -10.18
CA GLY A 232 -32.47 23.19 -10.91
C GLY A 232 -31.52 24.06 -10.09
N VAL A 233 -30.68 24.84 -10.76
CA VAL A 233 -29.68 25.74 -10.16
C VAL A 233 -30.23 26.55 -8.98
N GLU A 234 -31.36 27.24 -9.14
CA GLU A 234 -31.93 28.09 -8.08
C GLU A 234 -32.26 27.32 -6.78
N LYS A 235 -32.81 26.09 -6.90
CA LYS A 235 -33.14 25.25 -5.75
C LYS A 235 -31.89 24.70 -5.07
N PHE A 236 -30.87 24.38 -5.86
CA PHE A 236 -29.59 23.90 -5.35
C PHE A 236 -28.85 25.02 -4.59
N ILE A 237 -28.76 26.23 -5.15
CA ILE A 237 -28.17 27.39 -4.46
C ILE A 237 -28.93 27.70 -3.16
N LYS A 238 -30.27 27.61 -3.17
CA LYS A 238 -31.04 27.77 -1.95
C LYS A 238 -30.71 26.69 -0.90
N SER A 239 -30.49 25.45 -1.34
CA SER A 239 -30.04 24.37 -0.44
C SER A 239 -28.65 24.67 0.10
N ALA A 240 -27.70 25.12 -0.71
CA ALA A 240 -26.36 25.49 -0.26
C ALA A 240 -26.40 26.56 0.84
N GLN A 241 -27.23 27.60 0.68
CA GLN A 241 -27.43 28.63 1.69
C GLN A 241 -28.03 28.07 2.99
N ASP A 242 -28.96 27.13 2.89
CA ASP A 242 -29.58 26.50 4.05
C ASP A 242 -28.58 25.63 4.83
N PHE A 243 -27.75 24.86 4.11
CA PHE A 243 -26.65 24.08 4.71
C PHE A 243 -25.62 25.00 5.38
N GLN A 244 -25.22 26.09 4.73
CA GLN A 244 -24.28 27.05 5.32
C GLN A 244 -24.86 27.68 6.60
N ALA A 245 -26.15 28.03 6.62
CA ALA A 245 -26.79 28.55 7.82
C ALA A 245 -26.77 27.56 9.00
N ALA A 246 -26.91 26.25 8.73
CA ALA A 246 -26.76 25.21 9.75
C ALA A 246 -25.31 25.09 10.24
N ILE A 247 -24.32 25.16 9.33
CA ILE A 247 -22.89 25.17 9.67
C ILE A 247 -22.55 26.38 10.55
N ASP A 248 -23.01 27.58 10.18
CA ASP A 248 -22.79 28.80 10.94
C ASP A 248 -23.39 28.69 12.35
N ALA A 249 -24.59 28.08 12.47
CA ALA A 249 -25.22 27.85 13.77
C ALA A 249 -24.41 26.87 14.64
N ILE A 250 -23.88 25.78 14.07
CA ILE A 250 -23.00 24.82 14.74
C ILE A 250 -21.73 25.53 15.24
N MET A 251 -21.04 26.26 14.35
CA MET A 251 -19.79 26.95 14.67
C MET A 251 -19.98 28.06 15.69
N SER A 252 -21.10 28.80 15.61
CA SER A 252 -21.46 29.83 16.58
C SER A 252 -21.74 29.23 17.95
N TYR A 253 -22.48 28.12 18.02
CA TYR A 253 -22.73 27.42 19.27
C TYR A 253 -21.43 26.86 19.87
N GLN A 254 -20.60 26.19 19.07
CA GLN A 254 -19.31 25.65 19.51
C GLN A 254 -18.41 26.77 20.07
N SER A 255 -18.34 27.91 19.40
CA SER A 255 -17.56 29.07 19.86
C SER A 255 -18.06 29.67 21.18
N SER A 256 -19.32 29.40 21.56
CA SER A 256 -19.90 29.84 22.83
C SER A 256 -19.52 28.92 24.01
N LEU A 257 -19.01 27.71 23.73
CA LEU A 257 -18.64 26.73 24.75
C LEU A 257 -17.27 27.05 25.37
N PRO A 258 -17.06 26.70 26.65
CA PRO A 258 -15.78 26.96 27.32
C PRO A 258 -14.66 26.09 26.75
N GLY A 259 -13.52 26.72 26.47
CA GLY A 259 -12.25 26.03 26.21
C GLY A 259 -12.28 25.05 25.05
N ASN A 260 -12.39 25.52 23.80
CA ASN A 260 -12.33 24.76 22.55
C ASN A 260 -13.05 23.39 22.53
N ALA A 261 -14.04 23.20 23.40
CA ALA A 261 -14.79 21.96 23.50
C ALA A 261 -15.54 21.71 22.19
N PHE A 262 -15.58 20.46 21.77
CA PHE A 262 -16.27 20.01 20.56
C PHE A 262 -15.83 20.67 19.25
N ALA A 263 -14.63 21.26 19.19
CA ALA A 263 -14.13 21.92 17.98
C ALA A 263 -13.92 20.94 16.82
N THR A 264 -13.38 19.76 17.11
CA THR A 264 -13.18 18.69 16.14
C THR A 264 -14.52 18.21 15.58
N GLU A 265 -15.50 17.99 16.46
CA GLU A 265 -16.85 17.55 16.10
C GLU A 265 -17.61 18.63 15.33
N ALA A 266 -17.47 19.91 15.68
CA ALA A 266 -18.08 21.00 14.91
C ALA A 266 -17.51 21.08 13.50
N ARG A 267 -16.19 20.90 13.36
CA ARG A 267 -15.53 20.82 12.05
C ARG A 267 -16.03 19.61 11.27
N GLY A 268 -16.01 18.42 11.86
CA GLY A 268 -16.51 17.21 11.20
C GLY A 268 -18.00 17.26 10.84
N ALA A 269 -18.83 17.96 11.63
CA ALA A 269 -20.22 18.24 11.28
C ALA A 269 -20.31 19.14 10.03
N ALA A 270 -19.51 20.20 9.95
CA ALA A 270 -19.44 21.05 8.77
C ALA A 270 -18.95 20.28 7.53
N ASP A 271 -17.90 19.48 7.68
CA ASP A 271 -17.36 18.63 6.61
C ASP A 271 -18.42 17.66 6.09
N LYS A 272 -19.18 17.01 6.99
CA LYS A 272 -20.24 16.08 6.61
C LYS A 272 -21.43 16.77 5.94
N LEU A 273 -21.82 17.95 6.41
CA LEU A 273 -22.87 18.77 5.81
C LEU A 273 -22.47 19.22 4.39
N VAL A 274 -21.23 19.70 4.21
CA VAL A 274 -20.69 20.04 2.89
C VAL A 274 -20.68 18.81 1.98
N GLN A 275 -20.22 17.66 2.47
CA GLN A 275 -20.20 16.41 1.69
C GLN A 275 -21.61 16.02 1.21
N LEU A 276 -22.64 16.15 2.06
CA LEU A 276 -24.03 15.86 1.67
C LEU A 276 -24.54 16.84 0.58
N LEU A 277 -24.23 18.13 0.71
CA LEU A 277 -24.55 19.12 -0.32
C LEU A 277 -23.82 18.83 -1.64
N MET A 278 -22.54 18.47 -1.57
CA MET A 278 -21.72 18.18 -2.75
C MET A 278 -22.12 16.85 -3.42
N ASN A 279 -22.65 15.89 -2.68
CA ASN A 279 -23.28 14.71 -3.28
C ASN A 279 -24.55 15.08 -4.07
N ASP A 280 -25.36 16.04 -3.61
CA ASP A 280 -26.47 16.57 -4.42
C ASP A 280 -25.94 17.27 -5.69
N TRP A 281 -24.83 18.02 -5.60
CA TRP A 281 -24.17 18.64 -6.76
C TRP A 281 -23.76 17.58 -7.81
N HIS A 282 -23.15 16.48 -7.36
CA HIS A 282 -22.66 15.43 -8.26
C HIS A 282 -23.80 14.60 -8.89
N ALA A 283 -24.79 14.21 -8.07
CA ALA A 283 -25.81 13.24 -8.48
C ALA A 283 -27.08 13.88 -9.09
N ARG A 284 -27.38 15.16 -8.80
CA ARG A 284 -28.71 15.75 -9.10
C ARG A 284 -28.67 17.00 -9.97
N LEU A 285 -27.51 17.61 -10.20
CA LEU A 285 -27.34 18.64 -11.22
C LEU A 285 -27.00 18.02 -12.56
N SER A 286 -27.40 18.67 -13.65
CA SER A 286 -26.95 18.31 -14.99
C SER A 286 -25.45 18.61 -15.14
N ASP A 287 -24.75 17.92 -16.05
CA ASP A 287 -23.32 18.17 -16.28
C ASP A 287 -23.04 19.62 -16.73
N GLU A 288 -23.98 20.26 -17.44
CA GLU A 288 -23.90 21.68 -17.83
C GLU A 288 -23.99 22.62 -16.61
N ASP A 289 -24.85 22.29 -15.63
CA ASP A 289 -25.08 23.14 -14.46
C ASP A 289 -24.00 22.99 -13.38
N LYS A 290 -23.28 21.86 -13.34
CA LYS A 290 -22.26 21.56 -12.33
C LYS A 290 -21.18 22.64 -12.25
N ILE A 291 -20.63 23.06 -13.39
CA ILE A 291 -19.62 24.13 -13.44
C ILE A 291 -20.26 25.50 -13.21
N ALA A 292 -21.48 25.73 -13.72
CA ALA A 292 -22.15 27.02 -13.65
C ALA A 292 -22.37 27.52 -12.22
N VAL A 293 -22.58 26.60 -11.25
CA VAL A 293 -22.84 26.95 -9.84
C VAL A 293 -21.58 27.12 -8.98
N ILE A 294 -20.40 26.81 -9.50
CA ILE A 294 -19.14 26.84 -8.73
C ILE A 294 -18.84 28.23 -8.13
N PRO A 295 -19.00 29.37 -8.84
CA PRO A 295 -18.74 30.68 -8.26
C PRO A 295 -19.64 30.99 -7.06
N ASP A 296 -20.95 30.72 -7.18
CA ASP A 296 -21.90 30.92 -6.08
C ASP A 296 -21.60 29.98 -4.90
N LEU A 297 -21.24 28.72 -5.17
CA LEU A 297 -20.84 27.78 -4.11
C LEU A 297 -19.58 28.24 -3.37
N ALA A 298 -18.57 28.72 -4.09
CA ALA A 298 -17.34 29.22 -3.49
C ALA A 298 -17.60 30.39 -2.52
N ASP A 299 -18.58 31.24 -2.84
CA ASP A 299 -19.01 32.35 -1.98
C ASP A 299 -19.85 31.88 -0.78
N ILE A 300 -20.61 30.79 -0.91
CA ILE A 300 -21.51 30.27 0.12
C ILE A 300 -20.76 29.38 1.12
N ILE A 301 -20.14 28.29 0.65
CA ILE A 301 -19.51 27.27 1.51
C ILE A 301 -17.99 27.46 1.66
N GLY A 302 -17.40 28.37 0.87
CA GLY A 302 -15.98 28.64 0.89
C GLY A 302 -15.16 27.80 -0.10
N ARG A 303 -14.12 28.43 -0.64
CA ARG A 303 -13.20 27.83 -1.64
C ARG A 303 -12.46 26.59 -1.12
N ASP A 304 -12.10 26.56 0.17
CA ASP A 304 -11.37 25.45 0.79
C ASP A 304 -12.15 24.14 0.69
N TYR A 305 -13.38 24.14 1.21
CA TYR A 305 -14.32 23.02 1.14
C TYR A 305 -14.62 22.56 -0.28
N LEU A 306 -14.93 23.51 -1.16
CA LEU A 306 -15.29 23.21 -2.53
C LEU A 306 -14.13 22.56 -3.29
N SER A 307 -12.90 23.04 -3.10
CA SER A 307 -11.70 22.48 -3.76
C SER A 307 -11.45 21.02 -3.37
N ILE A 308 -11.65 20.66 -2.09
CA ILE A 308 -11.45 19.29 -1.59
C ILE A 308 -12.50 18.35 -2.16
N GLU A 309 -13.77 18.75 -2.16
CA GLU A 309 -14.86 17.92 -2.65
C GLU A 309 -14.83 17.71 -4.18
N LEU A 310 -14.40 18.73 -4.95
CA LEU A 310 -14.14 18.53 -6.38
C LEU A 310 -13.01 17.52 -6.62
N MET A 311 -11.90 17.62 -5.87
CA MET A 311 -10.82 16.64 -5.96
C MET A 311 -11.29 15.23 -5.58
N ARG A 312 -12.16 15.10 -4.56
CA ARG A 312 -12.79 13.84 -4.18
C ARG A 312 -13.55 13.21 -5.35
N PHE A 313 -14.41 13.97 -6.04
CA PHE A 313 -15.15 13.46 -7.19
C PHE A 313 -14.24 13.13 -8.37
N VAL A 314 -13.26 13.97 -8.69
CA VAL A 314 -12.28 13.67 -9.76
C VAL A 314 -11.56 12.36 -9.48
N ARG A 315 -11.07 12.19 -8.25
CA ARG A 315 -10.39 10.97 -7.81
C ARG A 315 -11.30 9.74 -7.93
N ASP A 316 -12.52 9.84 -7.40
CA ASP A 316 -13.45 8.72 -7.29
C ASP A 316 -14.00 8.31 -8.67
N ASP A 317 -14.37 9.29 -9.50
CA ASP A 317 -14.92 9.03 -10.84
C ASP A 317 -13.83 8.55 -11.81
N ALA A 318 -12.62 9.09 -11.74
CA ALA A 318 -11.49 8.57 -12.53
C ALA A 318 -11.16 7.13 -12.14
N TYR A 319 -11.22 6.80 -10.85
CA TYR A 319 -11.02 5.42 -10.38
C TYR A 319 -12.16 4.49 -10.83
N ALA A 320 -13.41 4.93 -10.68
CA ALA A 320 -14.58 4.16 -11.11
C ALA A 320 -14.55 3.88 -12.62
N LEU A 321 -14.15 4.87 -13.43
CA LEU A 321 -13.96 4.70 -14.86
C LEU A 321 -12.89 3.63 -15.16
N TRP A 322 -11.79 3.63 -14.41
CA TRP A 322 -10.71 2.66 -14.56
C TRP A 322 -11.19 1.23 -14.27
N CYS A 323 -11.82 1.04 -13.09
CA CYS A 323 -12.37 -0.24 -12.64
C CYS A 323 -13.49 -0.75 -13.57
N GLY A 324 -14.27 0.15 -14.16
CA GLY A 324 -15.32 -0.16 -15.13
C GLY A 324 -14.81 -0.52 -16.53
N GLY A 325 -13.50 -0.47 -16.78
CA GLY A 325 -12.93 -0.73 -18.09
C GLY A 325 -13.08 0.42 -19.09
N GLY A 326 -13.56 1.58 -18.65
CA GLY A 326 -13.57 2.80 -19.44
C GLY A 326 -12.17 3.40 -19.59
N THR A 327 -12.07 4.39 -20.47
CA THR A 327 -10.83 5.14 -20.71
C THR A 327 -11.11 6.63 -20.67
N LEU A 328 -10.18 7.38 -20.10
CA LEU A 328 -10.26 8.82 -20.00
C LEU A 328 -9.51 9.45 -21.17
N ASP A 329 -10.26 10.01 -22.13
CA ASP A 329 -9.67 10.82 -23.19
C ASP A 329 -9.53 12.29 -22.74
N GLY A 330 -8.95 13.13 -23.61
CA GLY A 330 -8.75 14.56 -23.29
C GLY A 330 -10.03 15.39 -23.24
N SER A 331 -11.21 14.81 -23.49
CA SER A 331 -12.51 15.51 -23.50
C SER A 331 -13.36 15.26 -22.25
N SER A 332 -12.87 14.43 -21.33
CA SER A 332 -13.56 14.15 -20.07
C SER A 332 -13.75 15.42 -19.21
N PRO A 333 -14.96 15.67 -18.64
CA PRO A 333 -15.20 16.80 -17.74
C PRO A 333 -14.36 16.74 -16.46
N LEU A 334 -13.82 15.56 -16.12
CA LEU A 334 -12.97 15.38 -14.94
C LEU A 334 -11.69 16.24 -15.00
N TRP A 335 -11.16 16.52 -16.19
CA TRP A 335 -10.03 17.45 -16.35
C TRP A 335 -10.42 18.88 -16.00
N GLU A 336 -11.60 19.31 -16.43
CA GLU A 336 -12.12 20.65 -16.11
C GLU A 336 -12.37 20.77 -14.61
N TRP A 337 -12.96 19.75 -13.97
CA TRP A 337 -13.20 19.75 -12.52
C TRP A 337 -11.88 19.79 -11.73
N PHE A 338 -10.86 19.05 -12.20
CA PHE A 338 -9.53 19.05 -11.60
C PHE A 338 -8.88 20.44 -11.64
N GLU A 339 -8.87 21.09 -12.82
CA GLU A 339 -8.28 22.43 -12.95
C GLU A 339 -9.06 23.49 -12.17
N VAL A 340 -10.39 23.45 -12.19
CA VAL A 340 -11.22 24.37 -11.37
C VAL A 340 -10.92 24.20 -9.88
N ALA A 341 -10.73 22.97 -9.40
CA ALA A 341 -10.37 22.74 -8.00
C ALA A 341 -9.01 23.36 -7.64
N ARG A 342 -8.02 23.32 -8.55
CA ARG A 342 -6.71 23.95 -8.37
C ARG A 342 -6.79 25.47 -8.37
N GLU A 343 -7.57 26.05 -9.28
CA GLU A 343 -7.83 27.50 -9.33
C GLU A 343 -8.51 27.98 -8.03
N LEU A 344 -9.48 27.22 -7.52
CA LEU A 344 -10.11 27.50 -6.23
C LEU A 344 -9.13 27.45 -5.06
N ARG A 345 -8.03 26.70 -5.18
CA ARG A 345 -6.98 26.62 -4.15
C ARG A 345 -6.02 27.80 -4.14
N GLU A 346 -5.90 28.55 -5.23
CA GLU A 346 -4.92 29.63 -5.35
C GLU A 346 -5.05 30.69 -4.23
N GLY A 347 -3.96 30.88 -3.48
CA GLY A 347 -3.88 31.86 -2.40
C GLY A 347 -4.47 31.41 -1.05
N LEU A 348 -4.95 30.16 -0.93
CA LEU A 348 -5.35 29.56 0.35
C LEU A 348 -4.14 28.94 1.10
N PRO A 349 -4.22 28.77 2.43
CA PRO A 349 -3.22 28.02 3.19
C PRO A 349 -3.10 26.55 2.73
N GLN A 350 -1.93 25.95 2.99
CA GLN A 350 -1.69 24.53 2.75
C GLN A 350 -2.66 23.66 3.57
N SER A 351 -3.16 22.58 2.98
CA SER A 351 -4.01 21.58 3.65
C SER A 351 -3.55 20.19 3.25
N GLY A 352 -3.18 19.37 4.24
CA GLY A 352 -2.81 17.98 4.02
C GLY A 352 -3.94 17.15 3.41
N GLU A 353 -5.20 17.49 3.72
CA GLU A 353 -6.37 16.82 3.14
C GLU A 353 -6.51 17.12 1.64
N TYR A 354 -6.40 18.40 1.24
CA TYR A 354 -6.42 18.77 -0.18
C TYR A 354 -5.23 18.15 -0.93
N ASP A 355 -4.01 18.26 -0.38
CA ASP A 355 -2.79 17.73 -0.99
C ASP A 355 -2.93 16.20 -1.22
N ALA A 356 -3.53 15.47 -0.27
CA ALA A 356 -3.80 14.04 -0.41
C ALA A 356 -4.87 13.73 -1.48
N MET A 357 -5.94 14.53 -1.55
CA MET A 357 -7.00 14.37 -2.56
C MET A 357 -6.50 14.70 -3.96
N GLU A 358 -5.75 15.80 -4.13
CA GLU A 358 -5.13 16.21 -5.39
C GLU A 358 -4.15 15.13 -5.89
N ALA A 359 -3.26 14.63 -5.03
CA ALA A 359 -2.33 13.56 -5.39
C ALA A 359 -3.02 12.22 -5.72
N GLY A 360 -4.24 11.99 -5.21
CA GLY A 360 -5.08 10.86 -5.60
C GLY A 360 -5.74 11.08 -6.96
N ALA A 361 -6.36 12.25 -7.15
CA ALA A 361 -7.02 12.66 -8.37
C ALA A 361 -6.06 12.68 -9.57
N GLU A 362 -4.93 13.37 -9.44
CA GLU A 362 -3.90 13.47 -10.48
C GLU A 362 -3.41 12.10 -10.91
N ARG A 363 -3.13 11.21 -9.94
CA ARG A 363 -2.68 9.84 -10.21
C ARG A 363 -3.71 9.06 -11.00
N HIS A 364 -4.97 9.04 -10.56
CA HIS A 364 -6.02 8.29 -11.26
C HIS A 364 -6.30 8.86 -12.66
N LEU A 365 -6.27 10.18 -12.82
CA LEU A 365 -6.38 10.82 -14.14
C LEU A 365 -5.22 10.41 -15.04
N GLN A 366 -3.99 10.54 -14.56
CA GLN A 366 -2.78 10.24 -15.32
C GLN A 366 -2.67 8.76 -15.68
N ASP A 367 -3.00 7.85 -14.76
CA ASP A 367 -3.00 6.42 -15.01
C ASP A 367 -4.04 6.03 -16.08
N ASN A 368 -5.26 6.57 -15.99
CA ASN A 368 -6.30 6.34 -17.00
C ASN A 368 -5.90 6.90 -18.37
N TYR A 369 -5.31 8.10 -18.42
CA TYR A 369 -4.89 8.72 -19.66
C TYR A 369 -3.70 7.99 -20.30
N THR A 370 -2.73 7.57 -19.50
CA THR A 370 -1.57 6.77 -19.95
C THR A 370 -2.04 5.43 -20.52
N ARG A 371 -2.97 4.77 -19.82
CA ARG A 371 -3.63 3.55 -20.30
C ARG A 371 -4.37 3.78 -21.62
N PHE A 372 -5.18 4.84 -21.72
CA PHE A 372 -5.87 5.20 -22.96
C PHE A 372 -4.89 5.34 -24.13
N LYS A 373 -3.78 6.06 -23.94
CA LYS A 373 -2.73 6.23 -24.95
C LYS A 373 -2.06 4.93 -25.34
N ALA A 374 -1.69 4.10 -24.37
CA ALA A 374 -1.11 2.78 -24.63
C ALA A 374 -2.07 1.91 -25.46
N TRP A 375 -3.34 1.87 -25.08
CA TRP A 375 -4.36 1.07 -25.77
C TRP A 375 -4.62 1.53 -27.21
N GLU A 376 -4.53 2.83 -27.47
CA GLU A 376 -4.61 3.39 -28.82
C GLU A 376 -3.45 2.89 -29.71
N GLY A 377 -2.24 2.76 -29.14
CA GLY A 377 -1.08 2.14 -29.80
C GLY A 377 -1.29 0.64 -30.02
N TYR A 378 -1.67 -0.07 -28.95
CA TYR A 378 -1.90 -1.52 -28.94
C TYR A 378 -2.88 -2.00 -30.00
N ALA A 379 -3.99 -1.26 -30.20
CA ALA A 379 -5.02 -1.61 -31.16
C ALA A 379 -4.57 -1.48 -32.63
N LYS A 380 -3.49 -0.74 -32.90
CA LYS A 380 -2.95 -0.53 -34.26
C LYS A 380 -1.96 -1.62 -34.68
N GLN A 381 -1.51 -2.47 -33.75
CA GLN A 381 -0.46 -3.44 -34.03
C GLN A 381 -1.01 -4.72 -34.70
N PRO A 382 -0.41 -5.17 -35.83
CA PRO A 382 -0.81 -6.43 -36.47
C PRO A 382 -0.34 -7.65 -35.67
N VAL A 383 0.73 -7.51 -34.88
CA VAL A 383 1.22 -8.51 -33.94
C VAL A 383 0.85 -8.05 -32.54
N ARG A 384 0.15 -8.90 -31.79
CA ARG A 384 -0.22 -8.62 -30.39
C ARG A 384 0.21 -9.79 -29.51
N ILE A 385 1.16 -9.54 -28.62
CA ILE A 385 1.66 -10.51 -27.64
C ILE A 385 1.15 -10.11 -26.26
N PHE A 386 0.24 -10.90 -25.71
CA PHE A 386 -0.39 -10.62 -24.42
C PHE A 386 0.46 -11.14 -23.26
N VAL A 387 0.85 -10.24 -22.36
CA VAL A 387 1.71 -10.52 -21.20
C VAL A 387 0.85 -10.65 -19.95
N SER A 388 0.63 -11.88 -19.48
CA SER A 388 -0.27 -12.14 -18.35
C SER A 388 0.36 -11.76 -17.00
N THR A 389 -0.33 -10.96 -16.19
CA THR A 389 0.09 -10.54 -14.85
C THR A 389 -1.03 -10.67 -13.81
N HIS A 390 -0.69 -11.03 -12.58
CA HIS A 390 -1.64 -11.07 -11.44
C HIS A 390 -1.21 -10.14 -10.29
N LYS A 391 -0.12 -9.40 -10.46
CA LYS A 391 0.43 -8.44 -9.50
C LYS A 391 1.15 -7.30 -10.24
N PRO A 392 1.40 -6.14 -9.60
CA PRO A 392 2.22 -5.10 -10.20
C PRO A 392 3.57 -5.65 -10.68
N ALA A 393 3.94 -5.34 -11.92
CA ALA A 393 5.17 -5.77 -12.57
C ALA A 393 5.69 -4.65 -13.49
N GLN A 394 7.00 -4.66 -13.76
CA GLN A 394 7.62 -3.86 -14.79
C GLN A 394 7.34 -4.48 -16.16
N PHE A 395 6.97 -3.65 -17.14
CA PHE A 395 6.78 -4.06 -18.53
C PHE A 395 7.77 -3.34 -19.44
N PHE A 396 8.08 -3.95 -20.59
CA PHE A 396 8.90 -3.33 -21.63
C PHE A 396 8.11 -2.24 -22.36
N GLU A 397 8.81 -1.19 -22.80
CA GLU A 397 8.21 -0.18 -23.68
C GLU A 397 8.03 -0.78 -25.08
N SER A 398 6.80 -1.19 -25.40
CA SER A 398 6.44 -1.85 -26.65
C SER A 398 4.94 -1.76 -26.87
N ASP A 399 4.50 -1.47 -28.10
CA ASP A 399 3.08 -1.56 -28.46
C ASP A 399 2.65 -3.01 -28.78
N ILE A 400 3.62 -3.89 -29.12
CA ILE A 400 3.38 -5.31 -29.41
C ILE A 400 3.23 -6.14 -28.13
N LEU A 401 4.02 -5.86 -27.07
CA LEU A 401 3.95 -6.52 -25.77
C LEU A 401 2.88 -5.85 -24.89
N GLN A 402 1.71 -6.47 -24.80
CA GLN A 402 0.51 -5.87 -24.22
C GLN A 402 0.16 -6.52 -22.88
N PRO A 403 0.30 -5.84 -21.74
CA PRO A 403 0.01 -6.42 -20.44
C PRO A 403 -1.48 -6.71 -20.26
N VAL A 404 -1.80 -7.84 -19.63
CA VAL A 404 -3.17 -8.26 -19.29
C VAL A 404 -3.20 -8.74 -17.85
N GLN A 405 -4.00 -8.10 -17.02
CA GLN A 405 -4.32 -8.51 -15.67
C GLN A 405 -5.27 -9.71 -15.69
N VAL A 406 -4.81 -10.82 -15.13
CA VAL A 406 -5.58 -12.06 -15.03
C VAL A 406 -6.31 -12.15 -13.70
N GLY A 407 -7.49 -12.76 -13.71
CA GLY A 407 -8.32 -12.93 -12.52
C GLY A 407 -8.81 -11.61 -11.91
N ALA A 408 -8.96 -10.56 -12.73
CA ALA A 408 -9.30 -9.20 -12.26
C ALA A 408 -10.58 -9.15 -11.41
N VAL A 409 -11.57 -10.03 -11.65
CA VAL A 409 -12.79 -10.12 -10.82
C VAL A 409 -12.46 -10.39 -9.35
N ARG A 410 -11.41 -11.17 -9.08
CA ARG A 410 -11.01 -11.56 -7.71
C ARG A 410 -10.33 -10.44 -6.94
N SER A 411 -9.76 -9.47 -7.64
CA SER A 411 -9.21 -8.24 -7.07
C SER A 411 -10.23 -7.10 -7.05
N GLY A 412 -11.53 -7.40 -7.18
CA GLY A 412 -12.58 -6.37 -7.26
C GLY A 412 -12.42 -5.44 -8.47
N ASN A 413 -11.77 -5.91 -9.54
CA ASN A 413 -11.32 -5.12 -10.69
C ASN A 413 -10.38 -3.96 -10.33
N THR A 414 -9.61 -4.10 -9.24
CA THR A 414 -8.52 -3.16 -8.93
C THR A 414 -7.47 -3.23 -10.04
N PRO A 415 -7.23 -2.16 -10.80
CA PRO A 415 -6.39 -2.23 -11.99
C PRO A 415 -4.89 -2.28 -11.70
N ILE A 416 -4.11 -2.83 -12.65
CA ILE A 416 -2.64 -2.87 -12.59
C ILE A 416 -2.06 -2.07 -13.77
N GLY A 417 -1.66 -0.82 -13.52
CA GLY A 417 -1.03 0.05 -14.52
C GLY A 417 -1.85 0.15 -15.82
N CYS A 418 -1.17 0.06 -16.97
CA CYS A 418 -1.83 0.11 -18.28
C CYS A 418 -2.44 -1.23 -18.74
N ALA A 419 -2.44 -2.28 -17.90
CA ALA A 419 -2.89 -3.60 -18.33
C ALA A 419 -4.37 -3.62 -18.74
N PHE A 420 -4.68 -4.42 -19.76
CA PHE A 420 -6.05 -4.87 -19.99
C PHE A 420 -6.54 -5.68 -18.78
N MET A 421 -7.85 -5.73 -18.55
CA MET A 421 -8.42 -6.63 -17.56
C MET A 421 -9.13 -7.76 -18.27
N ASP A 422 -8.78 -8.99 -17.91
CA ASP A 422 -9.41 -10.20 -18.45
C ASP A 422 -10.89 -10.33 -18.05
N SER A 423 -11.42 -9.44 -17.19
CA SER A 423 -12.82 -9.39 -16.74
C SER A 423 -13.75 -8.57 -17.64
N THR A 424 -13.23 -7.99 -18.72
CA THR A 424 -14.00 -7.16 -19.65
C THR A 424 -14.52 -7.96 -20.84
N GLY A 425 -15.65 -7.55 -21.44
CA GLY A 425 -16.24 -8.24 -22.60
C GLY A 425 -16.65 -9.69 -22.30
N ASP A 426 -16.56 -10.56 -23.31
CA ASP A 426 -16.79 -12.01 -23.13
C ASP A 426 -15.55 -12.65 -22.49
N ASN A 427 -15.71 -13.21 -21.30
CA ASN A 427 -14.58 -13.64 -20.49
C ASN A 427 -14.87 -14.77 -19.49
N ILE A 428 -13.77 -15.32 -18.97
CA ILE A 428 -13.74 -16.36 -17.93
C ILE A 428 -12.83 -15.96 -16.76
N SER A 429 -12.70 -14.67 -16.46
CA SER A 429 -11.78 -14.15 -15.41
C SER A 429 -11.99 -14.81 -14.05
N HIS A 430 -13.25 -15.07 -13.68
CA HIS A 430 -13.59 -15.77 -12.43
C HIS A 430 -13.03 -17.20 -12.33
N LEU A 431 -12.69 -17.83 -13.46
CA LEU A 431 -12.08 -19.16 -13.54
C LEU A 431 -10.54 -19.13 -13.53
N ASN A 432 -9.91 -17.96 -13.36
CA ASN A 432 -8.45 -17.82 -13.24
C ASN A 432 -7.78 -18.75 -12.21
N PRO A 433 -8.37 -19.08 -11.04
CA PRO A 433 -7.78 -20.06 -10.13
C PRO A 433 -7.51 -21.44 -10.76
N MET A 434 -8.24 -21.77 -11.83
CA MET A 434 -8.15 -23.05 -12.54
C MET A 434 -7.43 -22.91 -13.88
N TYR A 435 -7.83 -21.93 -14.69
CA TYR A 435 -7.29 -21.70 -16.03
C TYR A 435 -5.97 -20.93 -16.05
N CYS A 436 -5.57 -20.32 -14.94
CA CYS A 436 -4.37 -19.47 -14.85
C CYS A 436 -4.35 -18.44 -16.00
N GLU A 437 -3.23 -18.35 -16.73
CA GLU A 437 -3.03 -17.41 -17.85
C GLU A 437 -3.92 -17.70 -19.08
N LEU A 438 -4.59 -18.86 -19.16
CA LEU A 438 -5.54 -19.15 -20.24
C LEU A 438 -6.77 -18.22 -20.20
N THR A 439 -7.03 -17.56 -19.07
CA THR A 439 -8.04 -16.50 -18.98
C THR A 439 -7.70 -15.32 -19.91
N THR A 440 -6.43 -14.91 -19.99
CA THR A 440 -5.94 -13.97 -21.00
C THR A 440 -6.14 -14.52 -22.42
N GLN A 441 -5.82 -15.80 -22.64
CA GLN A 441 -5.97 -16.43 -23.95
C GLN A 441 -7.43 -16.44 -24.42
N TYR A 442 -8.36 -16.80 -23.54
CA TYR A 442 -9.79 -16.77 -23.82
C TYR A 442 -10.28 -15.35 -24.09
N TRP A 443 -9.89 -14.41 -23.23
CA TRP A 443 -10.26 -13.01 -23.39
C TRP A 443 -9.75 -12.44 -24.72
N ALA A 444 -8.50 -12.68 -25.09
CA ALA A 444 -7.96 -12.27 -26.38
C ALA A 444 -8.68 -12.95 -27.56
N TRP A 445 -9.05 -14.23 -27.41
CA TRP A 445 -9.80 -14.97 -28.43
C TRP A 445 -11.17 -14.33 -28.73
N LYS A 446 -11.87 -13.85 -27.70
CA LYS A 446 -13.22 -13.28 -27.83
C LYS A 446 -13.26 -11.79 -28.13
N ASN A 447 -12.27 -11.03 -27.66
CA ASN A 447 -12.36 -9.56 -27.61
C ASN A 447 -11.34 -8.83 -28.48
N CYS A 448 -10.35 -9.53 -29.06
CA CYS A 448 -9.26 -8.90 -29.81
C CYS A 448 -9.19 -9.35 -31.27
N ASP A 449 -8.77 -8.43 -32.15
CA ASP A 449 -8.42 -8.71 -33.54
C ASP A 449 -6.93 -8.40 -33.80
N ALA A 450 -6.20 -9.32 -34.45
CA ALA A 450 -4.79 -9.21 -34.81
C ALA A 450 -4.43 -10.16 -35.97
N GLU A 451 -3.33 -9.91 -36.68
CA GLU A 451 -2.76 -10.87 -37.63
C GLU A 451 -2.02 -12.01 -36.91
N TYR A 452 -1.32 -11.69 -35.82
CA TYR A 452 -0.65 -12.64 -34.94
C TYR A 452 -1.07 -12.45 -33.48
N TYR A 453 -1.30 -13.56 -32.80
CA TYR A 453 -1.61 -13.62 -31.37
C TYR A 453 -0.47 -14.33 -30.66
N GLY A 454 0.11 -13.69 -29.65
CA GLY A 454 1.13 -14.28 -28.81
C GLY A 454 0.81 -14.20 -27.33
N PHE A 455 1.45 -15.04 -26.53
CA PHE A 455 1.25 -15.09 -25.07
C PHE A 455 2.59 -15.26 -24.34
N CYS A 456 2.79 -14.42 -23.33
CA CYS A 456 3.93 -14.42 -22.42
C CYS A 456 3.44 -14.32 -20.96
N HIS A 457 4.36 -14.56 -20.02
CA HIS A 457 4.12 -14.31 -18.60
C HIS A 457 4.79 -12.99 -18.20
N TYR A 458 4.29 -12.33 -17.15
CA TYR A 458 4.89 -11.09 -16.63
C TYR A 458 6.39 -11.20 -16.29
N ARG A 459 6.89 -12.42 -16.06
CA ARG A 459 8.30 -12.71 -15.76
C ARG A 459 8.98 -13.67 -16.74
N ARG A 460 8.30 -14.10 -17.81
CA ARG A 460 8.88 -14.98 -18.84
C ARG A 460 8.58 -14.48 -20.23
N TYR A 461 9.63 -14.21 -21.00
CA TYR A 461 9.55 -13.63 -22.33
C TYR A 461 10.35 -14.47 -23.33
N PHE A 462 10.02 -14.34 -24.61
CA PHE A 462 10.83 -14.89 -25.68
C PHE A 462 12.16 -14.13 -25.82
N ASP A 463 13.21 -14.84 -26.17
CA ASP A 463 14.46 -14.23 -26.62
C ASP A 463 14.46 -14.07 -28.14
N PHE A 464 14.31 -12.84 -28.62
CA PHE A 464 14.42 -12.48 -30.04
C PHE A 464 15.80 -11.95 -30.42
N GLY A 465 16.75 -12.00 -29.48
CA GLY A 465 18.14 -11.64 -29.72
C GLY A 465 18.78 -12.49 -30.81
N SER A 466 19.85 -11.97 -31.40
CA SER A 466 20.61 -12.66 -32.45
C SER A 466 21.59 -13.70 -31.92
N GLU A 467 21.95 -13.60 -30.63
CA GLU A 467 22.92 -14.48 -29.98
C GLU A 467 22.21 -15.50 -29.09
N ARG A 468 22.79 -16.71 -28.99
CA ARG A 468 22.30 -17.73 -28.06
C ARG A 468 22.86 -17.45 -26.68
N HIS A 469 21.99 -17.41 -25.68
CA HIS A 469 22.37 -17.18 -24.28
C HIS A 469 22.51 -18.49 -23.50
N GLU A 470 23.29 -18.44 -22.42
CA GLU A 470 23.44 -19.57 -21.49
C GLU A 470 22.14 -19.82 -20.72
N GLU A 471 21.75 -21.09 -20.62
CA GLU A 471 20.56 -21.54 -19.91
C GLU A 471 20.95 -22.23 -18.61
N ASN A 472 20.06 -22.19 -17.61
CA ASN A 472 20.17 -23.00 -16.42
C ASN A 472 19.92 -24.50 -16.73
N ALA A 473 20.05 -25.36 -15.71
CA ALA A 473 19.81 -26.80 -15.85
C ALA A 473 18.36 -27.19 -16.23
N TRP A 474 17.43 -26.22 -16.23
CA TRP A 474 16.02 -26.39 -16.59
C TRP A 474 15.69 -25.77 -17.97
N GLY A 475 16.69 -25.29 -18.71
CA GLY A 475 16.52 -24.74 -20.05
C GLY A 475 15.96 -23.31 -20.11
N GLU A 476 16.09 -22.51 -19.04
CA GLU A 476 15.71 -21.09 -19.01
C GLU A 476 16.94 -20.18 -18.90
N ILE A 477 16.92 -19.03 -19.58
CA ILE A 477 17.89 -17.95 -19.33
C ILE A 477 17.45 -17.22 -18.06
N MET A 478 18.28 -17.22 -17.02
CA MET A 478 17.97 -16.50 -15.78
C MET A 478 18.52 -15.08 -15.86
N TRP A 479 17.63 -14.08 -15.79
CA TRP A 479 18.00 -12.67 -15.84
C TRP A 479 17.43 -11.90 -14.63
N PRO A 480 18.16 -10.92 -14.06
CA PRO A 480 17.74 -10.36 -12.78
C PRO A 480 16.56 -9.37 -12.91
N TYR A 481 16.61 -8.40 -13.82
CA TYR A 481 15.64 -7.28 -13.87
C TYR A 481 15.10 -7.01 -15.28
N ILE A 482 13.87 -6.51 -15.35
CA ILE A 482 13.28 -5.95 -16.57
C ILE A 482 13.70 -4.48 -16.68
N ASP A 483 14.51 -4.16 -17.67
CA ASP A 483 15.03 -2.82 -17.95
C ASP A 483 15.48 -2.66 -19.42
N GLU A 484 15.91 -1.46 -19.81
CA GLU A 484 16.40 -1.18 -21.16
C GLU A 484 17.56 -2.08 -21.60
N LYS A 485 18.40 -2.56 -20.68
CA LYS A 485 19.52 -3.45 -21.02
C LYS A 485 18.96 -4.79 -21.46
N SER A 486 18.09 -5.38 -20.65
CA SER A 486 17.42 -6.64 -21.01
C SER A 486 16.59 -6.51 -22.29
N GLN A 487 15.95 -5.35 -22.52
CA GLN A 487 15.18 -5.12 -23.73
C GLN A 487 16.06 -5.20 -24.99
N ARG A 488 17.23 -4.54 -24.96
CA ARG A 488 18.20 -4.57 -26.06
C ARG A 488 18.82 -5.95 -26.24
N GLU A 489 19.17 -6.62 -25.14
CA GLU A 489 19.81 -7.95 -25.16
C GLU A 489 18.92 -9.00 -25.86
N PHE A 490 17.64 -9.03 -25.48
CA PHE A 490 16.69 -10.05 -25.93
C PHE A 490 15.82 -9.60 -27.11
N GLY A 491 16.07 -8.41 -27.67
CA GLY A 491 15.32 -7.87 -28.82
C GLY A 491 13.82 -7.69 -28.54
N LEU A 492 13.47 -7.19 -27.35
CA LEU A 492 12.09 -7.04 -26.86
C LEU A 492 11.47 -5.66 -27.18
N ASP A 493 11.91 -5.04 -28.27
CA ASP A 493 11.31 -3.85 -28.87
C ASP A 493 10.48 -4.23 -30.11
N ASP A 494 9.57 -3.34 -30.52
CA ASP A 494 8.61 -3.63 -31.59
C ASP A 494 9.27 -4.00 -32.93
N GLU A 495 10.41 -3.39 -33.26
CA GLU A 495 11.11 -3.63 -34.53
C GLU A 495 11.73 -5.04 -34.56
N ASN A 496 12.45 -5.41 -33.50
CA ASN A 496 13.08 -6.72 -33.41
C ASN A 496 12.05 -7.84 -33.28
N ILE A 497 10.97 -7.64 -32.52
CA ILE A 497 9.86 -8.60 -32.42
C ILE A 497 9.22 -8.82 -33.80
N ALA A 498 8.85 -7.76 -34.51
CA ALA A 498 8.23 -7.86 -35.83
C ALA A 498 9.14 -8.61 -36.83
N ARG A 499 10.44 -8.27 -36.85
CA ARG A 499 11.44 -8.94 -37.70
C ARG A 499 11.62 -10.41 -37.33
N ALA A 500 11.59 -10.75 -36.05
CA ALA A 500 11.73 -12.11 -35.58
C ALA A 500 10.53 -13.00 -35.96
N ILE A 501 9.36 -12.39 -36.14
CA ILE A 501 8.10 -13.06 -36.51
C ILE A 501 7.91 -13.20 -38.02
N GLU A 502 8.49 -12.28 -38.79
CA GLU A 502 8.28 -12.19 -40.24
C GLU A 502 8.47 -13.53 -40.96
N GLY A 503 7.41 -13.95 -41.67
CA GLY A 503 7.43 -15.14 -42.50
C GLY A 503 7.37 -16.47 -41.75
N TYR A 504 7.03 -16.48 -40.45
CA TYR A 504 6.71 -17.69 -39.69
C TYR A 504 5.22 -17.73 -39.36
N ASP A 505 4.64 -18.92 -39.26
CA ASP A 505 3.23 -19.13 -38.93
C ASP A 505 3.02 -19.44 -37.44
N VAL A 506 3.99 -20.14 -36.85
CA VAL A 506 4.01 -20.50 -35.42
C VAL A 506 5.42 -20.30 -34.86
N ILE A 507 5.51 -19.61 -33.73
CA ILE A 507 6.72 -19.46 -32.94
C ILE A 507 6.43 -19.94 -31.53
N THR A 508 7.34 -20.68 -30.94
CA THR A 508 7.21 -21.22 -29.58
C THR A 508 8.58 -21.31 -28.93
N THR A 509 8.63 -21.60 -27.62
CA THR A 509 9.91 -21.88 -26.97
C THR A 509 10.52 -23.19 -27.48
N GLU A 510 11.83 -23.37 -27.30
CA GLU A 510 12.49 -24.63 -27.67
C GLU A 510 11.88 -25.85 -26.99
N PHE A 511 11.76 -26.94 -27.75
CA PHE A 511 11.49 -28.25 -27.17
C PHE A 511 12.75 -28.75 -26.46
N LYS A 512 12.65 -28.98 -25.15
CA LYS A 512 13.75 -29.46 -24.32
C LYS A 512 13.68 -30.98 -24.17
N ASP A 513 14.84 -31.63 -24.16
CA ASP A 513 14.95 -33.06 -23.84
C ASP A 513 14.92 -33.22 -22.32
N LEU A 514 13.92 -33.93 -21.80
CA LEU A 514 13.71 -34.08 -20.36
C LEU A 514 14.84 -34.84 -19.67
N ARG A 515 15.59 -35.64 -20.41
CA ARG A 515 16.74 -36.40 -19.88
C ARG A 515 17.93 -35.51 -19.53
N ASP A 516 17.95 -34.27 -20.03
CA ASP A 516 18.96 -33.27 -19.68
C ASP A 516 18.63 -32.54 -18.37
N PHE A 517 17.40 -32.69 -17.85
CA PHE A 517 16.98 -32.03 -16.62
C PHE A 517 17.52 -32.78 -15.38
N PRO A 518 17.82 -32.08 -14.29
CA PRO A 518 18.36 -32.68 -13.07
C PRO A 518 17.25 -33.32 -12.22
N ALA A 519 16.49 -34.27 -12.80
CA ALA A 519 15.37 -34.95 -12.16
C ALA A 519 15.22 -36.41 -12.64
N ASP A 520 14.51 -37.22 -11.84
CA ASP A 520 14.31 -38.65 -12.09
C ASP A 520 13.05 -38.92 -12.97
N TYR A 521 12.93 -38.21 -14.10
CA TYR A 521 11.92 -38.46 -15.13
C TYR A 521 12.52 -38.29 -16.52
N GLU A 522 12.09 -39.10 -17.49
CA GLU A 522 12.59 -39.07 -18.87
C GLU A 522 11.50 -38.72 -19.89
N THR A 523 10.22 -38.75 -19.49
CA THR A 523 9.06 -38.54 -20.37
C THR A 523 8.09 -37.47 -19.86
N PRO A 524 7.27 -36.83 -20.72
CA PRO A 524 6.24 -35.89 -20.27
C PRO A 524 5.22 -36.50 -19.31
N LEU A 525 4.95 -37.81 -19.42
CA LEU A 525 4.09 -38.55 -18.51
C LEU A 525 4.71 -38.63 -17.11
N GLU A 526 5.95 -39.11 -17.01
CA GLU A 526 6.68 -39.19 -15.73
C GLU A 526 6.89 -37.80 -15.12
N HIS A 527 7.14 -36.78 -15.94
CA HIS A 527 7.24 -35.41 -15.47
C HIS A 527 5.93 -34.89 -14.85
N TYR A 528 4.77 -35.26 -15.42
CA TYR A 528 3.47 -34.91 -14.83
C TYR A 528 3.24 -35.66 -13.52
N ASP A 529 3.51 -36.97 -13.49
CA ASP A 529 3.33 -37.83 -12.30
C ASP A 529 4.26 -37.44 -11.14
N ALA A 530 5.47 -36.97 -11.45
CA ALA A 530 6.43 -36.51 -10.45
C ALA A 530 6.03 -35.20 -9.75
N ALA A 531 5.06 -34.44 -10.29
CA ALA A 531 4.64 -33.17 -9.72
C ALA A 531 3.77 -33.39 -8.46
N PRO A 532 4.18 -32.96 -7.25
CA PRO A 532 3.54 -33.36 -5.99
C PRO A 532 2.08 -32.97 -5.83
N HIS A 533 1.63 -31.94 -6.55
CA HIS A 533 0.28 -31.39 -6.49
C HIS A 533 -0.59 -31.77 -7.70
N LEU A 534 -0.08 -32.59 -8.62
CA LEU A 534 -0.85 -33.06 -9.77
C LEU A 534 -1.25 -34.52 -9.58
N ARG A 535 -2.34 -34.94 -10.23
CA ARG A 535 -2.80 -36.32 -10.26
C ARG A 535 -2.73 -36.87 -11.66
N ILE A 536 -2.07 -38.01 -11.81
CA ILE A 536 -1.91 -38.66 -13.11
C ILE A 536 -3.28 -38.98 -13.75
N GLU A 537 -4.29 -39.27 -12.93
CA GLU A 537 -5.65 -39.53 -13.38
C GLU A 537 -6.29 -38.33 -14.10
N ASP A 538 -5.91 -37.10 -13.73
CA ASP A 538 -6.40 -35.89 -14.41
C ASP A 538 -5.83 -35.78 -15.82
N LEU A 539 -4.55 -36.13 -15.99
CA LEU A 539 -3.91 -36.19 -17.31
C LEU A 539 -4.54 -37.30 -18.15
N GLU A 540 -4.64 -38.52 -17.62
CA GLU A 540 -5.27 -39.66 -18.30
C GLU A 540 -6.69 -39.31 -18.76
N ARG A 541 -7.50 -38.73 -17.88
CA ARG A 541 -8.88 -38.33 -18.22
C ARG A 541 -8.91 -37.31 -19.35
N THR A 542 -8.02 -36.32 -19.32
CA THR A 542 -7.93 -35.30 -20.38
C THR A 542 -7.52 -35.91 -21.71
N MET A 543 -6.62 -36.89 -21.70
CA MET A 543 -6.19 -37.60 -22.91
C MET A 543 -7.31 -38.47 -23.48
N ASP A 544 -8.11 -39.12 -22.64
CA ASP A 544 -9.31 -39.85 -23.08
C ASP A 544 -10.32 -38.92 -23.73
N ILE A 545 -10.60 -37.77 -23.10
CA ILE A 545 -11.49 -36.74 -23.66
C ILE A 545 -10.98 -36.29 -25.04
N LEU A 546 -9.67 -36.04 -25.17
CA LEU A 546 -9.06 -35.66 -26.44
C LEU A 546 -9.23 -36.76 -27.50
N LYS A 547 -8.93 -38.02 -27.18
CA LYS A 547 -9.09 -39.16 -28.12
C LYS A 547 -10.54 -39.40 -28.52
N GLU A 548 -11.50 -39.14 -27.63
CA GLU A 548 -12.94 -39.24 -27.93
C GLU A 548 -13.41 -38.12 -28.87
N MET A 549 -12.99 -36.88 -28.61
CA MET A 549 -13.41 -35.70 -29.38
C MET A 549 -12.67 -35.56 -30.72
N HIS A 550 -11.41 -35.98 -30.76
CA HIS A 550 -10.49 -35.87 -31.90
C HIS A 550 -9.70 -37.18 -32.09
N PRO A 551 -10.32 -38.26 -32.60
CA PRO A 551 -9.67 -39.58 -32.69
C PRO A 551 -8.39 -39.62 -33.53
N ASP A 552 -8.22 -38.68 -34.45
CA ASP A 552 -7.03 -38.51 -35.29
C ASP A 552 -5.78 -38.01 -34.54
N TYR A 553 -5.94 -37.53 -33.30
CA TYR A 553 -4.85 -37.14 -32.40
C TYR A 553 -4.32 -38.30 -31.54
N ALA A 554 -4.92 -39.49 -31.59
CA ALA A 554 -4.58 -40.58 -30.67
C ALA A 554 -3.11 -41.02 -30.76
N GLU A 555 -2.56 -41.09 -31.97
CA GLU A 555 -1.13 -41.39 -32.20
C GLU A 555 -0.23 -40.30 -31.59
N ASP A 556 -0.60 -39.03 -31.72
CA ASP A 556 0.18 -37.88 -31.25
C ASP A 556 0.20 -37.80 -29.71
N VAL A 557 -0.90 -38.18 -29.06
CA VAL A 557 -0.97 -38.31 -27.60
C VAL A 557 0.03 -39.35 -27.11
N ASP A 558 0.00 -40.55 -27.70
CA ASP A 558 0.85 -41.66 -27.26
C ASP A 558 2.33 -41.36 -27.57
N GLU A 559 2.64 -40.76 -28.72
CA GLU A 559 4.00 -40.37 -29.10
C GLU A 559 4.53 -39.26 -28.17
N PHE A 560 3.72 -38.26 -27.82
CA PHE A 560 4.15 -37.19 -26.93
C PHE A 560 4.41 -37.70 -25.51
N LEU A 561 3.46 -38.41 -24.92
CA LEU A 561 3.55 -38.83 -23.52
C LEU A 561 4.67 -39.84 -23.26
N ASN A 562 4.98 -40.70 -24.23
CA ASN A 562 6.09 -41.67 -24.15
C ASN A 562 7.40 -41.15 -24.78
N GLY A 563 7.37 -39.95 -25.37
CA GLY A 563 8.54 -39.28 -25.91
C GLY A 563 9.41 -38.69 -24.81
N ASN A 564 10.47 -37.99 -25.20
CA ASN A 564 11.45 -37.39 -24.30
C ASN A 564 11.52 -35.86 -24.40
N THR A 565 10.66 -35.23 -25.19
CA THR A 565 10.77 -33.81 -25.55
C THR A 565 9.49 -33.03 -25.27
N SER A 566 9.62 -31.91 -24.56
CA SER A 566 8.51 -31.03 -24.18
C SER A 566 8.86 -29.56 -24.34
N CYS A 567 7.87 -28.76 -24.71
CA CYS A 567 7.87 -27.31 -24.68
C CYS A 567 7.06 -26.84 -23.47
N PHE A 568 7.56 -25.87 -22.70
CA PHE A 568 6.97 -25.44 -21.42
C PHE A 568 6.35 -24.04 -21.49
N CYS A 569 5.58 -23.68 -20.46
CA CYS A 569 5.07 -22.32 -20.21
C CYS A 569 3.91 -21.83 -21.09
N ASN A 570 3.21 -22.64 -21.89
CA ASN A 570 2.09 -22.18 -22.74
C ASN A 570 2.43 -20.94 -23.62
N MET A 571 3.71 -20.74 -23.96
CA MET A 571 4.18 -19.55 -24.68
C MET A 571 4.27 -19.84 -26.17
N PHE A 572 3.47 -19.12 -26.97
CA PHE A 572 3.51 -19.20 -28.43
C PHE A 572 3.17 -17.87 -29.08
N ILE A 573 3.46 -17.74 -30.38
CA ILE A 573 2.95 -16.71 -31.29
C ILE A 573 2.43 -17.43 -32.53
N MET A 574 1.16 -17.24 -32.86
CA MET A 574 0.48 -17.92 -33.95
C MET A 574 -0.22 -16.92 -34.86
N ARG A 575 -0.24 -17.19 -36.16
CA ARG A 575 -1.15 -16.48 -37.08
C ARG A 575 -2.59 -16.64 -36.64
N LYS A 576 -3.41 -15.61 -36.88
CA LYS A 576 -4.83 -15.52 -36.52
C LYS A 576 -5.59 -16.83 -36.75
N LYS A 577 -5.51 -17.40 -37.96
CA LYS A 577 -6.24 -18.63 -38.27
C LYS A 577 -5.82 -19.79 -37.36
N ILE A 578 -4.52 -20.00 -37.16
CA ILE A 578 -3.99 -21.09 -36.34
C ILE A 578 -4.38 -20.89 -34.87
N PHE A 579 -4.26 -19.66 -34.36
CA PHE A 579 -4.69 -19.31 -33.01
C PHE A 579 -6.18 -19.59 -32.78
N GLN A 580 -7.04 -19.16 -33.72
CA GLN A 580 -8.49 -19.37 -33.64
C GLN A 580 -8.84 -20.86 -33.68
N ASP A 581 -8.20 -21.62 -34.57
CA ASP A 581 -8.37 -23.07 -34.66
C ASP A 581 -7.89 -23.76 -33.35
N TYR A 582 -6.77 -23.33 -32.78
CA TYR A 582 -6.24 -23.84 -31.50
C TYR A 582 -7.18 -23.56 -30.33
N CYS A 583 -7.70 -22.33 -30.18
CA CYS A 583 -8.65 -22.00 -29.13
C CYS A 583 -9.98 -22.77 -29.26
N ALA A 584 -10.47 -22.92 -30.49
CA ALA A 584 -11.68 -23.71 -30.76
C ALA A 584 -11.51 -25.21 -30.48
N TRP A 585 -10.27 -25.71 -30.51
CA TRP A 585 -9.91 -27.08 -30.12
C TRP A 585 -9.67 -27.22 -28.60
N LEU A 586 -8.89 -26.31 -28.01
CA LEU A 586 -8.43 -26.39 -26.61
C LEU A 586 -9.56 -26.19 -25.59
N PHE A 587 -10.33 -25.10 -25.71
CA PHE A 587 -11.28 -24.72 -24.66
C PHE A 587 -12.42 -25.73 -24.46
N PRO A 588 -13.01 -26.34 -25.52
CA PRO A 588 -14.01 -27.39 -25.33
C PRO A 588 -13.47 -28.64 -24.61
N ILE A 589 -12.21 -29.03 -24.84
CA ILE A 589 -11.57 -30.16 -24.16
C ILE A 589 -11.44 -29.86 -22.67
N LEU A 590 -10.90 -28.69 -22.32
CA LEU A 590 -10.74 -28.28 -20.92
C LEU A 590 -12.09 -28.09 -20.22
N GLN A 591 -13.09 -27.53 -20.91
CA GLN A 591 -14.44 -27.38 -20.36
C GLN A 591 -15.04 -28.74 -20.00
N ARG A 592 -14.93 -29.73 -20.91
CA ARG A 592 -15.42 -31.07 -20.64
C ARG A 592 -14.69 -31.74 -19.48
N PHE A 593 -13.38 -31.54 -19.36
CA PHE A 593 -12.63 -32.01 -18.19
C PHE A 593 -13.17 -31.40 -16.89
N MET A 594 -13.40 -30.09 -16.84
CA MET A 594 -13.94 -29.44 -15.65
C MET A 594 -15.36 -29.89 -15.31
N ASP A 595 -16.20 -30.16 -16.31
CA ASP A 595 -17.58 -30.60 -16.10
C ASP A 595 -17.65 -32.04 -15.58
N GLU A 596 -16.63 -32.86 -15.87
CA GLU A 596 -16.60 -34.30 -15.56
C GLU A 596 -15.69 -34.67 -14.37
N THR A 597 -14.82 -33.76 -13.91
CA THR A 597 -13.86 -34.01 -12.82
C THR A 597 -14.27 -33.29 -11.52
N ASP A 598 -14.41 -34.05 -10.43
CA ASP A 598 -14.68 -33.49 -9.11
C ASP A 598 -13.40 -32.91 -8.47
N MET A 599 -13.29 -31.57 -8.53
CA MET A 599 -12.18 -30.81 -7.95
C MET A 599 -12.50 -30.23 -6.55
N SER A 600 -13.60 -30.63 -5.91
CA SER A 600 -14.04 -30.03 -4.62
C SER A 600 -13.07 -30.23 -3.45
N HIS A 601 -12.15 -31.19 -3.56
CA HIS A 601 -11.13 -31.51 -2.58
C HIS A 601 -9.70 -31.12 -2.99
N TYR A 602 -9.56 -30.35 -4.07
CA TYR A 602 -8.24 -29.96 -4.58
C TYR A 602 -7.65 -28.85 -3.70
N ASP A 603 -6.34 -28.91 -3.45
CA ASP A 603 -5.64 -27.79 -2.84
C ASP A 603 -5.49 -26.63 -3.84
N LYS A 604 -4.97 -25.48 -3.39
CA LYS A 604 -4.84 -24.29 -4.24
C LYS A 604 -3.95 -24.51 -5.48
N GLU A 605 -2.93 -25.35 -5.36
CA GLU A 605 -2.03 -25.63 -6.49
C GLU A 605 -2.68 -26.64 -7.43
N MET A 606 -3.30 -27.67 -6.87
CA MET A 606 -4.01 -28.68 -7.63
C MET A 606 -5.21 -28.12 -8.40
N LEU A 607 -5.91 -27.09 -7.87
CA LEU A 607 -6.99 -26.41 -8.61
C LEU A 607 -6.53 -25.83 -9.95
N ARG A 608 -5.23 -25.55 -10.14
CA ARG A 608 -4.63 -25.04 -11.38
C ARG A 608 -4.46 -26.10 -12.47
N THR A 609 -4.92 -27.33 -12.22
CA THR A 609 -4.80 -28.48 -13.12
C THR A 609 -5.20 -28.17 -14.57
N PRO A 610 -6.32 -27.47 -14.87
CA PRO A 610 -6.64 -27.11 -16.26
C PRO A 610 -5.55 -26.29 -16.97
N GLY A 611 -4.90 -25.35 -16.27
CA GLY A 611 -3.74 -24.62 -16.79
C GLY A 611 -2.52 -25.52 -17.04
N HIS A 612 -2.26 -26.50 -16.16
CA HIS A 612 -1.16 -27.46 -16.35
C HIS A 612 -1.40 -28.44 -17.50
N LEU A 613 -2.66 -28.85 -17.70
CA LEU A 613 -3.08 -29.72 -18.80
C LEU A 613 -2.95 -29.03 -20.15
N SER A 614 -3.22 -27.72 -20.24
CA SER A 614 -3.08 -26.99 -21.50
C SER A 614 -1.65 -26.96 -22.03
N GLU A 615 -0.64 -26.98 -21.14
CA GLU A 615 0.77 -27.07 -21.57
C GLU A 615 1.03 -28.35 -22.36
N ARG A 616 0.44 -29.47 -21.94
CA ARG A 616 0.56 -30.76 -22.64
C ARG A 616 -0.25 -30.74 -23.93
N LEU A 617 -1.47 -30.20 -23.89
CA LEU A 617 -2.33 -30.07 -25.07
C LEU A 617 -1.69 -29.19 -26.17
N LEU A 618 -0.97 -28.12 -25.82
CA LEU A 618 -0.23 -27.29 -26.78
C LEU A 618 0.82 -28.12 -27.54
N ASN A 619 1.58 -28.95 -26.83
CA ASN A 619 2.60 -29.81 -27.42
C ASN A 619 1.98 -30.83 -28.38
N ILE A 620 0.89 -31.47 -27.97
CA ILE A 620 0.17 -32.46 -28.76
C ILE A 620 -0.42 -31.79 -30.02
N PHE A 621 -1.04 -30.62 -29.86
CA PHE A 621 -1.58 -29.84 -30.97
C PHE A 621 -0.51 -29.49 -32.01
N TYR A 622 0.63 -28.98 -31.56
CA TYR A 622 1.74 -28.66 -32.45
C TYR A 622 2.25 -29.90 -33.20
N ARG A 623 2.50 -31.01 -32.49
CA ARG A 623 3.01 -32.26 -33.08
C ARG A 623 2.06 -32.85 -34.09
N HIS A 624 0.76 -32.89 -33.80
CA HIS A 624 -0.26 -33.36 -34.72
C HIS A 624 -0.17 -32.61 -36.06
N HIS A 625 -0.14 -31.28 -36.02
CA HIS A 625 -0.07 -30.48 -37.23
C HIS A 625 1.25 -30.60 -37.99
N MET A 626 2.37 -30.86 -37.31
CA MET A 626 3.62 -31.21 -37.97
C MET A 626 3.52 -32.58 -38.68
N ARG A 627 2.93 -33.59 -38.02
CA ARG A 627 2.78 -34.95 -38.56
C ARG A 627 1.89 -34.97 -39.80
N ILE A 628 0.75 -34.30 -39.77
CA ILE A 628 -0.18 -34.26 -40.92
C ILE A 628 0.28 -33.32 -42.05
N GLY A 629 1.43 -32.66 -41.90
CA GLY A 629 2.00 -31.80 -42.93
C GLY A 629 1.18 -30.53 -43.17
N ALA A 630 0.76 -29.84 -42.10
CA ALA A 630 -0.07 -28.63 -42.18
C ALA A 630 0.57 -27.45 -42.94
N GLY A 631 1.84 -27.56 -43.37
CA GLY A 631 2.54 -26.57 -44.18
C GLY A 631 2.99 -25.34 -43.39
N TRP A 632 2.93 -25.37 -42.07
CA TRP A 632 3.34 -24.26 -41.21
C TRP A 632 4.85 -24.08 -41.26
N LYS A 633 5.30 -22.84 -41.42
CA LYS A 633 6.70 -22.48 -41.19
C LYS A 633 6.88 -22.11 -39.72
N THR A 634 7.63 -22.91 -38.97
CA THR A 634 7.75 -22.75 -37.51
C THR A 634 9.12 -22.28 -37.07
N LYS A 635 9.20 -21.54 -35.96
CA LYS A 635 10.46 -21.12 -35.31
C LYS A 635 10.44 -21.47 -33.81
N GLN A 636 11.59 -21.86 -33.29
CA GLN A 636 11.79 -22.06 -31.86
C GLN A 636 12.79 -21.01 -31.35
N VAL A 637 12.55 -20.45 -30.17
CA VAL A 637 13.40 -19.44 -29.54
C VAL A 637 13.60 -19.73 -28.04
N GLN A 638 14.63 -19.15 -27.42
CA GLN A 638 14.89 -19.34 -25.99
C GLN A 638 13.85 -18.58 -25.14
N CYS A 639 13.75 -18.96 -23.87
CA CYS A 639 12.89 -18.31 -22.88
C CYS A 639 13.77 -17.63 -21.82
N VAL A 640 13.55 -16.34 -21.58
CA VAL A 640 14.16 -15.61 -20.47
C VAL A 640 13.21 -15.52 -19.30
N HIS A 641 13.71 -15.82 -18.09
CA HIS A 641 13.02 -15.74 -16.81
C HIS A 641 13.63 -14.60 -15.98
N PHE A 642 12.81 -13.59 -15.68
CA PHE A 642 13.17 -12.47 -14.82
C PHE A 642 12.95 -12.78 -13.34
N VAL A 643 14.01 -12.68 -12.53
CA VAL A 643 13.98 -12.98 -11.09
C VAL A 643 13.22 -11.92 -10.31
N HIS A 644 13.38 -10.64 -10.68
CA HIS A 644 12.78 -9.48 -10.03
C HIS A 644 11.92 -8.67 -11.01
N PRO A 645 10.71 -9.17 -11.36
CA PRO A 645 9.81 -8.50 -12.28
C PRO A 645 9.01 -7.36 -11.65
N GLU A 646 9.14 -7.11 -10.34
CA GLU A 646 8.42 -6.04 -9.64
C GLU A 646 8.81 -4.64 -10.16
N PRO A 647 7.89 -3.64 -10.13
CA PRO A 647 8.21 -2.27 -10.49
C PRO A 647 9.32 -1.72 -9.59
N LYS A 648 10.26 -0.96 -10.17
CA LYS A 648 11.24 -0.21 -9.39
C LYS A 648 10.49 0.82 -8.53
N LYS A 649 10.66 0.76 -7.21
CA LYS A 649 10.13 1.81 -6.32
C LYS A 649 10.93 3.08 -6.50
N GLU A 650 10.33 4.12 -7.06
CA GLU A 650 10.91 5.45 -7.05
C GLU A 650 10.88 6.01 -5.63
N LEU A 651 12.02 6.54 -5.18
CA LEU A 651 12.12 7.18 -3.89
C LEU A 651 11.68 8.63 -4.02
N ALA A 652 10.79 9.04 -3.13
CA ALA A 652 10.37 10.43 -2.94
C ALA A 652 10.83 10.93 -1.55
N PRO A 653 10.97 12.26 -1.36
CA PRO A 653 11.20 12.84 -0.05
C PRO A 653 10.05 12.49 0.91
N ALA A 654 10.35 12.30 2.19
CA ALA A 654 9.30 12.26 3.20
C ALA A 654 8.58 13.61 3.30
N SER A 655 7.26 13.57 3.48
CA SER A 655 6.41 14.72 3.70
C SER A 655 5.51 14.42 4.90
N PRO A 656 5.91 14.81 6.13
CA PRO A 656 5.09 14.62 7.31
C PRO A 656 3.89 15.58 7.29
N GLU A 657 2.72 15.09 7.70
CA GLU A 657 1.46 15.84 7.66
C GLU A 657 1.49 17.12 8.53
N ASP A 658 2.29 17.11 9.58
CA ASP A 658 2.48 18.24 10.51
C ASP A 658 3.50 19.29 10.03
N GLY A 659 4.10 19.11 8.85
CA GLY A 659 5.06 20.04 8.26
C GLY A 659 6.43 20.10 8.95
N ARG A 660 6.77 19.15 9.83
CA ARG A 660 8.10 19.10 10.47
C ARG A 660 9.23 19.02 9.44
N HIS A 661 10.34 19.69 9.75
CA HIS A 661 11.52 19.63 8.88
C HIS A 661 12.11 18.21 8.88
N VAL A 662 12.38 17.70 7.68
CA VAL A 662 12.84 16.31 7.49
C VAL A 662 14.36 16.19 7.59
N ILE A 663 14.81 15.25 8.41
CA ILE A 663 16.21 14.84 8.54
C ILE A 663 16.37 13.44 7.94
N PRO A 664 17.01 13.31 6.77
CA PRO A 664 17.29 12.01 6.18
C PRO A 664 18.49 11.33 6.85
N VAL A 665 18.27 10.11 7.35
CA VAL A 665 19.29 9.26 7.98
C VAL A 665 19.38 7.96 7.19
N VAL A 666 20.57 7.65 6.67
CA VAL A 666 20.81 6.49 5.81
C VAL A 666 21.70 5.47 6.52
N LEU A 667 21.31 4.20 6.44
CA LEU A 667 22.07 3.05 6.92
C LEU A 667 22.12 1.99 5.81
N ALA A 668 23.07 1.07 5.91
CA ALA A 668 23.18 -0.07 4.99
C ALA A 668 23.34 -1.38 5.78
N ALA A 669 22.59 -2.43 5.39
CA ALA A 669 22.66 -3.73 6.05
C ALA A 669 22.14 -4.88 5.17
N ASP A 670 22.56 -6.09 5.53
CA ASP A 670 21.99 -7.34 5.07
C ASP A 670 21.07 -7.96 6.14
N ASP A 671 20.48 -9.12 5.85
CA ASP A 671 19.57 -9.79 6.79
C ASP A 671 20.24 -10.19 8.12
N ASN A 672 21.53 -10.54 8.07
CA ASN A 672 22.32 -10.94 9.24
C ASN A 672 22.53 -9.78 10.21
N TYR A 673 22.57 -8.55 9.70
CA TYR A 673 22.77 -7.34 10.50
C TYR A 673 21.49 -6.71 11.03
N VAL A 674 20.30 -7.22 10.69
CA VAL A 674 19.00 -6.69 11.15
C VAL A 674 18.92 -6.45 12.67
N PRO A 675 19.39 -7.35 13.56
CA PRO A 675 19.30 -7.11 15.00
C PRO A 675 20.16 -5.91 15.46
N MET A 676 21.34 -5.77 14.85
CA MET A 676 22.28 -4.68 15.13
C MET A 676 21.78 -3.37 14.57
N LEU A 677 21.34 -3.37 13.31
CA LEU A 677 20.69 -2.26 12.63
C LEU A 677 19.49 -1.74 13.46
N THR A 678 18.63 -2.64 13.93
CA THR A 678 17.46 -2.27 14.76
C THR A 678 17.90 -1.62 16.07
N THR A 679 18.96 -2.15 16.71
CA THR A 679 19.51 -1.56 17.94
C THR A 679 20.07 -0.16 17.69
N THR A 680 20.80 0.05 16.60
CA THR A 680 21.32 1.36 16.21
C THR A 680 20.18 2.34 15.94
N ILE A 681 19.19 1.95 15.13
CA ILE A 681 18.03 2.80 14.80
C ILE A 681 17.26 3.18 16.08
N TYR A 682 16.98 2.19 16.94
CA TYR A 682 16.28 2.42 18.19
C TYR A 682 17.04 3.35 19.13
N SER A 683 18.35 3.15 19.28
CA SER A 683 19.17 4.01 20.15
C SER A 683 19.12 5.47 19.70
N PHE A 684 19.21 5.75 18.39
CA PHE A 684 19.14 7.14 17.94
C PHE A 684 17.73 7.71 18.09
N LEU A 685 16.67 6.98 17.71
CA LEU A 685 15.29 7.49 17.81
C LEU A 685 14.90 7.78 19.26
N LYS A 686 15.38 6.97 20.20
CA LYS A 686 15.13 7.17 21.63
C LYS A 686 15.77 8.45 22.19
N ASN A 687 16.83 8.95 21.56
CA ASN A 687 17.57 10.14 21.97
C ASN A 687 17.40 11.33 21.00
N ALA A 688 16.55 11.19 19.98
CA ALA A 688 16.32 12.19 18.94
C ALA A 688 15.35 13.28 19.39
N SER A 689 15.50 14.49 18.85
CA SER A 689 14.57 15.59 19.09
C SER A 689 13.27 15.42 18.31
N MET A 690 12.13 15.45 19.00
CA MET A 690 10.79 15.34 18.41
C MET A 690 10.38 16.56 17.55
N SER A 691 11.19 17.62 17.51
CA SER A 691 10.96 18.82 16.69
C SER A 691 11.19 18.59 15.19
N TYR A 692 11.81 17.47 14.82
CA TYR A 692 12.09 17.10 13.44
C TYR A 692 11.37 15.81 13.08
N PHE A 693 11.23 15.57 11.78
CA PHE A 693 10.79 14.28 11.26
C PHE A 693 11.98 13.51 10.69
N TYR A 694 12.21 12.27 11.12
CA TYR A 694 13.36 11.48 10.67
C TYR A 694 12.94 10.50 9.58
N ASP A 695 13.47 10.68 8.37
CA ASP A 695 13.30 9.74 7.27
C ASP A 695 14.48 8.77 7.27
N VAL A 696 14.25 7.59 7.84
CA VAL A 696 15.26 6.55 8.06
C VAL A 696 15.23 5.59 6.89
N ILE A 697 16.32 5.54 6.13
CA ILE A 697 16.40 4.83 4.86
C ILE A 697 17.47 3.74 4.98
N VAL A 698 17.07 2.49 4.88
CA VAL A 698 17.96 1.33 4.94
C VAL A 698 18.19 0.81 3.52
N PHE A 699 19.43 0.91 3.04
CA PHE A 699 19.88 0.27 1.81
C PHE A 699 20.23 -1.18 2.09
N GLU A 700 19.62 -2.09 1.33
CA GLU A 700 19.71 -3.53 1.55
C GLU A 700 19.67 -4.31 0.24
N ARG A 701 19.89 -5.62 0.30
CA ARG A 701 19.77 -6.52 -0.87
C ARG A 701 18.91 -7.74 -0.59
N ASN A 702 18.91 -8.24 0.64
CA ASN A 702 18.37 -9.56 0.95
C ASN A 702 17.70 -9.63 2.33
N ILE A 703 17.28 -8.49 2.90
CA ILE A 703 16.56 -8.52 4.17
C ILE A 703 15.18 -9.19 3.94
N MET A 704 14.87 -10.19 4.75
CA MET A 704 13.62 -10.94 4.64
C MET A 704 12.40 -10.02 4.82
N PRO A 705 11.32 -10.16 4.01
CA PRO A 705 10.13 -9.34 4.14
C PRO A 705 9.49 -9.36 5.53
N SER A 706 9.52 -10.50 6.23
CA SER A 706 9.02 -10.64 7.59
C SER A 706 9.81 -9.80 8.61
N ARG A 707 11.13 -9.69 8.44
CA ARG A 707 12.00 -8.88 9.30
C ARG A 707 11.82 -7.38 9.02
N LYS A 708 11.63 -6.99 7.75
CA LYS A 708 11.24 -5.61 7.37
C LYS A 708 9.93 -5.20 8.04
N ALA A 709 8.89 -6.03 7.95
CA ALA A 709 7.60 -5.77 8.56
C ALA A 709 7.70 -5.63 10.09
N MET A 710 8.43 -6.52 10.76
CA MET A 710 8.67 -6.45 12.20
C MET A 710 9.39 -5.16 12.62
N MET A 711 10.41 -4.72 11.88
CA MET A 711 11.07 -3.44 12.14
C MET A 711 10.12 -2.25 11.94
N GLN A 712 9.34 -2.25 10.85
CA GLN A 712 8.39 -1.16 10.57
C GLN A 712 7.31 -1.06 11.64
N GLU A 713 6.77 -2.19 12.09
CA GLU A 713 5.82 -2.26 13.20
C GLU A 713 6.45 -1.74 14.49
N PHE A 714 7.64 -2.24 14.85
CA PHE A 714 8.35 -1.81 16.06
C PHE A 714 8.62 -0.30 16.09
N PHE A 715 9.03 0.29 14.95
CA PHE A 715 9.32 1.72 14.87
C PHE A 715 8.08 2.60 14.64
N SER A 716 6.91 2.03 14.37
CA SER A 716 5.66 2.79 14.18
C SER A 716 5.22 3.58 15.42
N VAL A 717 5.74 3.21 16.60
CA VAL A 717 5.52 3.93 17.87
C VAL A 717 6.15 5.33 17.90
N PHE A 718 7.06 5.63 16.97
CA PHE A 718 7.68 6.95 16.84
C PHE A 718 6.95 7.75 15.75
N ASP A 719 5.95 8.55 16.15
CA ASP A 719 5.16 9.40 15.23
C ASP A 719 5.98 10.43 14.42
N PHE A 720 7.22 10.67 14.85
CA PHE A 720 8.16 11.62 14.28
C PHE A 720 9.24 10.95 13.43
N ALA A 721 9.08 9.67 13.08
CA ALA A 721 10.02 8.95 12.24
C ALA A 721 9.34 7.96 11.30
N ARG A 722 10.03 7.64 10.20
CA ARG A 722 9.60 6.60 9.26
C ARG A 722 10.79 5.78 8.81
N VAL A 723 10.66 4.45 8.88
CA VAL A 723 11.70 3.51 8.42
C VAL A 723 11.30 2.88 7.09
N ARG A 724 12.14 3.08 6.06
CA ARG A 724 11.95 2.57 4.69
C ARG A 724 13.13 1.70 4.27
N PHE A 725 12.86 0.65 3.52
CA PHE A 725 13.86 -0.25 2.95
C PHE A 725 13.96 -0.04 1.44
N VAL A 726 15.20 -0.03 0.94
CA VAL A 726 15.51 0.16 -0.48
C VAL A 726 16.45 -0.96 -0.91
N ASP A 727 15.95 -1.81 -1.81
CA ASP A 727 16.78 -2.84 -2.44
C ASP A 727 17.74 -2.17 -3.44
N VAL A 728 19.04 -2.31 -3.20
CA VAL A 728 20.10 -1.76 -4.03
C VAL A 728 20.89 -2.84 -4.79
N GLY A 729 20.46 -4.10 -4.74
CA GLY A 729 21.13 -5.24 -5.39
C GLY A 729 21.39 -5.00 -6.88
N ALA A 730 20.38 -4.51 -7.61
CA ALA A 730 20.48 -4.17 -9.03
C ALA A 730 21.59 -3.16 -9.34
N SER A 731 21.73 -2.16 -8.47
CA SER A 731 22.63 -1.02 -8.67
C SER A 731 24.10 -1.42 -8.51
N ILE A 732 24.39 -2.46 -7.73
CA ILE A 732 25.74 -2.91 -7.41
C ILE A 732 26.18 -4.14 -8.22
N GLU A 733 25.26 -5.00 -8.68
CA GLU A 733 25.60 -6.26 -9.37
C GLU A 733 26.40 -6.05 -10.66
N LYS A 734 26.31 -4.87 -11.27
CA LYS A 734 27.11 -4.51 -12.46
C LYS A 734 28.60 -4.22 -12.15
N TYR A 735 29.00 -4.20 -10.88
CA TYR A 735 30.37 -3.92 -10.44
C TYR A 735 30.98 -5.12 -9.71
N ASN A 736 32.25 -5.39 -9.97
CA ASN A 736 33.00 -6.44 -9.26
C ASN A 736 33.56 -5.89 -7.94
N LEU A 737 32.65 -5.55 -7.02
CA LEU A 737 33.01 -5.07 -5.68
C LEU A 737 33.48 -6.25 -4.83
N VAL A 738 34.65 -6.10 -4.22
CA VAL A 738 35.26 -7.08 -3.31
C VAL A 738 35.80 -6.34 -2.10
N THR A 739 35.57 -6.87 -0.91
CA THR A 739 36.20 -6.32 0.31
C THR A 739 37.50 -7.07 0.56
N ASN A 740 38.57 -6.33 0.86
CA ASN A 740 39.90 -6.91 1.12
C ASN A 740 40.07 -7.37 2.57
N ASN A 741 39.06 -7.14 3.42
CA ASN A 741 39.07 -7.40 4.85
C ASN A 741 37.84 -8.22 5.22
N GLU A 742 38.04 -9.37 5.87
CA GLU A 742 36.96 -10.28 6.30
C GLU A 742 35.99 -9.64 7.32
N HIS A 743 36.33 -8.47 7.87
CA HIS A 743 35.50 -7.70 8.78
C HIS A 743 34.73 -6.53 8.12
N ILE A 744 34.93 -6.29 6.82
CA ILE A 744 34.21 -5.27 6.04
C ILE A 744 33.27 -5.97 5.06
N SER A 745 32.01 -5.54 5.06
CA SER A 745 30.95 -6.11 4.25
C SER A 745 30.72 -5.28 2.97
N LEU A 746 30.09 -5.88 1.95
CA LEU A 746 29.84 -5.20 0.67
C LEU A 746 28.91 -4.00 0.79
N GLU A 747 28.05 -4.01 1.81
CA GLU A 747 27.09 -2.95 2.16
C GLU A 747 27.80 -1.62 2.42
N THR A 748 29.09 -1.64 2.79
CA THR A 748 29.89 -0.43 2.97
C THR A 748 29.93 0.43 1.70
N TYR A 749 29.90 -0.17 0.50
CA TYR A 749 29.93 0.58 -0.75
C TYR A 749 28.58 1.25 -1.07
N TYR A 750 27.50 0.89 -0.39
CA TYR A 750 26.15 1.40 -0.69
C TYR A 750 26.04 2.90 -0.39
N ARG A 751 26.93 3.45 0.45
CA ARG A 751 27.01 4.89 0.71
C ARG A 751 27.27 5.74 -0.55
N PHE A 752 27.92 5.19 -1.57
CA PHE A 752 28.11 5.90 -2.84
C PHE A 752 26.83 6.04 -3.65
N LEU A 753 25.85 5.14 -3.44
CA LEU A 753 24.56 5.16 -4.11
C LEU A 753 23.64 6.27 -3.58
N ILE A 754 23.85 6.71 -2.33
CA ILE A 754 23.00 7.68 -1.62
C ILE A 754 22.71 8.89 -2.51
N GLN A 755 23.76 9.44 -3.11
CA GLN A 755 23.67 10.67 -3.87
C GLN A 755 22.82 10.51 -5.15
N GLY A 756 22.78 9.31 -5.75
CA GLY A 756 22.00 9.00 -6.95
C GLY A 756 20.59 8.49 -6.67
N LEU A 757 20.41 7.72 -5.59
CA LEU A 757 19.11 7.20 -5.18
C LEU A 757 18.26 8.23 -4.42
N LEU A 758 18.90 9.22 -3.78
CA LEU A 758 18.26 10.30 -3.04
C LEU A 758 18.62 11.68 -3.64
N PRO A 759 18.33 11.94 -4.92
CA PRO A 759 18.72 13.18 -5.59
C PRO A 759 18.01 14.42 -5.02
N PHE A 760 16.85 14.22 -4.39
CA PHE A 760 16.01 15.26 -3.77
C PHE A 760 16.50 15.69 -2.37
N TYR A 761 17.41 14.95 -1.74
CA TYR A 761 18.11 15.43 -0.55
C TYR A 761 19.43 16.08 -0.94
N ASP A 762 19.64 17.31 -0.45
CA ASP A 762 20.89 18.07 -0.63
C ASP A 762 21.94 17.72 0.44
N LYS A 763 21.51 17.12 1.56
CA LYS A 763 22.34 16.68 2.67
C LYS A 763 21.72 15.46 3.34
N VAL A 764 22.54 14.50 3.79
CA VAL A 764 22.08 13.36 4.61
C VAL A 764 23.05 13.05 5.75
N VAL A 765 22.55 12.40 6.81
CA VAL A 765 23.38 11.73 7.82
C VAL A 765 23.53 10.26 7.41
N TYR A 766 24.73 9.72 7.44
CA TYR A 766 24.99 8.30 7.27
C TYR A 766 25.54 7.70 8.57
N LEU A 767 25.02 6.52 8.93
CA LEU A 767 25.38 5.77 10.12
C LEU A 767 25.65 4.30 9.75
N ASP A 768 26.74 3.73 10.25
CA ASP A 768 26.94 2.28 10.21
C ASP A 768 25.95 1.54 11.13
N SER A 769 25.75 0.24 10.89
CA SER A 769 24.74 -0.59 11.57
C SER A 769 25.21 -1.17 12.92
N ASP A 770 26.41 -0.84 13.37
CA ASP A 770 27.05 -1.31 14.61
C ASP A 770 27.39 -0.18 15.58
N LEU A 771 26.42 0.71 15.77
CA LEU A 771 26.53 1.89 16.62
C LEU A 771 25.53 1.86 17.77
N VAL A 772 25.86 2.62 18.83
CA VAL A 772 24.88 3.14 19.80
C VAL A 772 24.94 4.65 19.77
N VAL A 773 23.79 5.27 19.54
CA VAL A 773 23.64 6.73 19.46
C VAL A 773 22.94 7.24 20.72
N GLU A 774 23.62 8.08 21.48
CA GLU A 774 23.09 8.75 22.68
C GLU A 774 22.93 10.27 22.50
N GLY A 775 23.54 10.85 21.46
CA GLY A 775 23.35 12.25 21.09
C GLY A 775 22.19 12.48 20.13
N ASP A 776 21.64 13.70 20.11
CA ASP A 776 20.58 14.09 19.18
C ASP A 776 21.13 14.26 17.74
N ILE A 777 20.78 13.35 16.84
CA ILE A 777 21.18 13.36 15.42
C ILE A 777 20.84 14.67 14.71
N ALA A 778 19.84 15.43 15.17
CA ALA A 778 19.55 16.75 14.59
C ALA A 778 20.69 17.76 14.80
N GLU A 779 21.50 17.62 15.84
CA GLU A 779 22.72 18.41 16.01
C GLU A 779 23.76 18.06 14.94
N LEU A 780 23.94 16.77 14.67
CA LEU A 780 24.88 16.27 13.68
C LEU A 780 24.52 16.78 12.27
N TYR A 781 23.25 16.64 11.87
CA TYR A 781 22.75 17.12 10.57
C TYR A 781 22.91 18.64 10.35
N ARG A 782 22.76 19.43 11.43
CA ARG A 782 22.88 20.90 11.39
C ARG A 782 24.31 21.41 11.32
N THR A 783 25.32 20.53 11.31
CA THR A 783 26.71 20.90 11.08
C THR A 783 26.85 21.78 9.83
N LYS A 784 27.51 22.94 10.01
CA LYS A 784 27.81 23.88 8.92
C LYS A 784 29.00 23.36 8.13
N MET A 785 28.78 22.96 6.88
CA MET A 785 29.80 22.31 6.06
C MET A 785 30.49 23.23 5.05
N GLY A 786 29.90 24.40 4.73
CA GLY A 786 30.42 25.30 3.71
C GLY A 786 30.66 24.59 2.36
N ASP A 787 31.90 24.62 1.87
CA ASP A 787 32.35 23.94 0.64
C ASP A 787 32.83 22.51 0.81
N SER A 788 32.73 21.96 2.02
CA SER A 788 33.05 20.57 2.28
C SER A 788 32.06 19.62 1.59
N LEU A 789 32.59 18.53 1.06
CA LEU A 789 31.80 17.41 0.54
C LEU A 789 31.22 16.56 1.66
N ILE A 790 31.99 16.44 2.75
CA ILE A 790 31.72 15.51 3.82
C ILE A 790 32.08 16.10 5.19
N ALA A 791 31.42 15.61 6.23
CA ALA A 791 31.83 15.83 7.60
C ALA A 791 31.99 14.48 8.31
N GLY A 792 33.11 14.31 9.02
CA GLY A 792 33.47 13.06 9.69
C GLY A 792 34.40 13.33 10.88
N VAL A 793 34.56 12.34 11.75
CA VAL A 793 35.48 12.41 12.90
C VAL A 793 36.86 11.91 12.45
N VAL A 794 37.93 12.56 12.93
CA VAL A 794 39.30 12.12 12.67
C VAL A 794 39.51 10.70 13.21
N ASP A 795 40.10 9.81 12.42
CA ASP A 795 40.29 8.40 12.78
C ASP A 795 41.53 8.23 13.67
N VAL A 796 41.33 8.17 14.99
CA VAL A 796 42.43 7.99 15.96
C VAL A 796 43.20 6.67 15.74
N ASP A 797 42.55 5.63 15.21
CA ASP A 797 43.19 4.35 14.93
C ASP A 797 44.14 4.49 13.74
N PHE A 798 43.64 5.00 12.62
CA PHE A 798 44.46 5.24 11.43
C PHE A 798 45.65 6.15 11.75
N LEU A 799 45.41 7.25 12.48
CA LEU A 799 46.45 8.19 12.89
C LEU A 799 47.48 7.57 13.85
N GLY A 800 47.06 6.64 14.70
CA GLY A 800 47.99 5.86 15.53
C GLY A 800 48.92 5.00 14.68
N ASN A 801 48.35 4.29 13.69
CA ASN A 801 49.13 3.45 12.77
C ASN A 801 50.16 4.26 11.95
N LEU A 802 49.89 5.54 11.63
CA LEU A 802 50.85 6.41 10.93
C LEU A 802 52.17 6.58 11.69
N ASN A 803 52.15 6.50 13.02
CA ASN A 803 53.29 6.71 13.89
C ASN A 803 53.93 5.39 14.39
N MET A 804 53.43 4.24 13.94
CA MET A 804 54.02 2.95 14.28
C MET A 804 55.35 2.73 13.55
N LYS A 805 56.19 1.85 14.10
CA LYS A 805 57.54 1.57 13.57
C LYS A 805 57.46 1.06 12.12
N HIS A 806 58.49 1.36 11.34
CA HIS A 806 58.65 1.02 9.92
C HIS A 806 57.86 1.88 8.92
N GLY A 807 56.87 2.66 9.37
CA GLY A 807 56.23 3.67 8.53
C GLY A 807 55.28 3.14 7.46
N ASP A 808 55.00 1.83 7.44
CA ASP A 808 54.19 1.18 6.40
C ASP A 808 52.84 1.88 6.15
N ARG A 809 52.16 2.35 7.20
CA ARG A 809 50.89 3.08 7.07
C ARG A 809 51.07 4.50 6.52
N MET A 810 52.17 5.17 6.86
CA MET A 810 52.51 6.48 6.33
C MET A 810 52.84 6.39 4.84
N ASP A 811 53.57 5.35 4.44
CA ASP A 811 53.89 5.08 3.04
C ASP A 811 52.60 4.76 2.28
N TYR A 812 51.72 3.92 2.84
CA TYR A 812 50.39 3.67 2.27
C TYR A 812 49.57 4.96 2.07
N ALA A 813 49.51 5.82 3.09
CA ALA A 813 48.77 7.08 3.03
C ALA A 813 49.30 8.06 1.96
N ARG A 814 50.61 8.05 1.70
CA ARG A 814 51.25 8.97 0.72
C ARG A 814 51.31 8.39 -0.69
N GLU A 815 51.62 7.11 -0.82
CA GLU A 815 51.90 6.48 -2.11
C GLU A 815 50.63 5.89 -2.74
N VAL A 816 49.76 5.29 -1.93
CA VAL A 816 48.51 4.68 -2.40
C VAL A 816 47.36 5.68 -2.35
N LEU A 817 47.05 6.20 -1.16
CA LEU A 817 45.92 7.14 -0.98
C LEU A 817 46.22 8.56 -1.49
N LYS A 818 47.51 8.90 -1.65
CA LYS A 818 47.97 10.21 -2.12
C LYS A 818 47.43 11.37 -1.28
N LEU A 819 47.41 11.20 0.03
CA LEU A 819 46.93 12.22 0.96
C LEU A 819 47.95 13.36 1.08
N SER A 820 47.49 14.59 0.86
CA SER A 820 48.25 15.83 1.07
C SER A 820 48.59 16.00 2.56
N ASN A 821 47.66 15.63 3.44
CA ASN A 821 47.81 15.59 4.88
C ASN A 821 47.29 14.24 5.44
N PRO A 822 48.18 13.23 5.63
CA PRO A 822 47.80 11.94 6.20
C PRO A 822 47.12 12.00 7.58
N TYR A 823 47.41 13.02 8.40
CA TYR A 823 46.78 13.20 9.71
C TYR A 823 45.37 13.79 9.63
N GLY A 824 44.87 14.11 8.44
CA GLY A 824 43.48 14.48 8.19
C GLY A 824 42.56 13.28 7.91
N TYR A 825 43.04 12.05 8.07
CA TYR A 825 42.24 10.86 7.77
C TYR A 825 41.04 10.75 8.72
N PHE A 826 39.83 10.59 8.18
CA PHE A 826 38.58 10.50 8.94
C PHE A 826 37.93 9.11 8.85
N GLN A 827 37.14 8.76 9.86
CA GLN A 827 36.43 7.49 9.95
C GLN A 827 35.06 7.59 9.26
N ALA A 828 34.65 6.56 8.52
CA ALA A 828 33.49 6.58 7.64
C ALA A 828 32.17 6.08 8.27
N GLY A 829 32.16 5.61 9.51
CA GLY A 829 30.97 5.03 10.15
C GLY A 829 29.96 6.03 10.68
N VAL A 830 30.35 7.30 10.82
CA VAL A 830 29.42 8.41 11.12
C VAL A 830 29.78 9.59 10.24
N LEU A 831 28.91 9.92 9.30
CA LEU A 831 29.16 10.95 8.29
C LEU A 831 27.97 11.88 8.10
N VAL A 832 28.26 13.14 7.77
CA VAL A 832 27.27 14.04 7.15
C VAL A 832 27.71 14.26 5.71
N LEU A 833 26.87 13.83 4.77
CA LEU A 833 27.16 13.90 3.34
C LEU A 833 26.48 15.12 2.74
N ASN A 834 27.22 15.97 2.05
CA ASN A 834 26.66 16.98 1.17
C ASN A 834 26.40 16.35 -0.20
N THR A 835 25.29 15.63 -0.31
CA THR A 835 24.92 14.82 -1.49
C THR A 835 24.83 15.67 -2.75
N LYS A 836 24.38 16.93 -2.66
CA LYS A 836 24.39 17.86 -3.80
C LYS A 836 25.80 18.10 -4.34
N LYS A 837 26.76 18.38 -3.46
CA LYS A 837 28.15 18.63 -3.87
C LYS A 837 28.87 17.36 -4.27
N LEU A 838 28.57 16.22 -3.64
CA LEU A 838 29.10 14.92 -4.04
C LEU A 838 28.65 14.56 -5.47
N ARG A 839 27.35 14.70 -5.79
CA ARG A 839 26.81 14.49 -7.15
C ARG A 839 27.51 15.37 -8.18
N ALA A 840 27.73 16.64 -7.84
CA ALA A 840 28.41 17.60 -8.73
C ALA A 840 29.91 17.32 -8.88
N PHE A 841 30.51 16.62 -7.92
CA PHE A 841 31.93 16.29 -7.94
C PHE A 841 32.23 15.02 -8.76
N LYS A 842 31.46 13.95 -8.54
CA LYS A 842 31.57 12.67 -9.25
C LYS A 842 30.23 11.95 -9.28
N ASP A 843 29.88 11.36 -10.43
CA ASP A 843 28.70 10.52 -10.51
C ASP A 843 28.87 9.17 -9.80
N VAL A 844 27.76 8.48 -9.56
CA VAL A 844 27.72 7.21 -8.81
C VAL A 844 28.52 6.12 -9.52
N ASP A 845 28.45 6.07 -10.84
CA ASP A 845 29.12 5.05 -11.64
C ASP A 845 30.65 5.21 -11.58
N GLU A 846 31.15 6.44 -11.49
CA GLU A 846 32.57 6.73 -11.27
C GLU A 846 33.02 6.28 -9.88
N TRP A 847 32.24 6.58 -8.83
CA TRP A 847 32.55 6.13 -7.48
C TRP A 847 32.63 4.60 -7.38
N LEU A 848 31.67 3.89 -7.95
CA LEU A 848 31.62 2.42 -7.89
C LEU A 848 32.72 1.76 -8.73
N ARG A 849 33.15 2.40 -9.82
CA ARG A 849 34.31 1.95 -10.60
C ARG A 849 35.61 2.08 -9.80
N ILE A 850 35.78 3.19 -9.07
CA ILE A 850 36.91 3.38 -8.14
C ILE A 850 36.84 2.35 -7.00
N ALA A 851 35.64 2.08 -6.48
CA ALA A 851 35.42 1.09 -5.44
C ALA A 851 35.75 -0.36 -5.84
N SER A 852 35.87 -0.64 -7.14
CA SER A 852 36.32 -1.94 -7.63
C SER A 852 37.85 -2.11 -7.60
N ASP A 853 38.62 -1.08 -7.22
CA ASP A 853 40.07 -1.13 -7.09
C ASP A 853 40.47 -1.81 -5.76
N SER A 854 41.07 -3.00 -5.86
CA SER A 854 41.49 -3.79 -4.72
C SER A 854 42.76 -3.26 -4.02
N THR A 855 43.29 -2.10 -4.37
CA THR A 855 44.45 -1.48 -3.67
C THR A 855 44.07 -0.71 -2.41
N PHE A 856 42.77 -0.38 -2.25
CA PHE A 856 42.23 0.23 -1.03
C PHE A 856 42.01 -0.84 0.05
N ILE A 857 42.60 -0.67 1.23
CA ILE A 857 42.60 -1.73 2.29
C ILE A 857 41.56 -1.48 3.38
N TYR A 858 41.02 -0.26 3.45
CA TYR A 858 39.81 0.10 4.16
C TYR A 858 38.69 0.51 3.19
N ASP A 859 38.71 -0.05 1.99
CA ASP A 859 37.61 -0.02 1.02
C ASP A 859 37.04 1.40 0.76
N ASP A 860 35.77 1.63 1.05
CA ASP A 860 35.08 2.91 0.84
C ASP A 860 35.67 4.06 1.67
N GLN A 861 36.16 3.79 2.89
CA GLN A 861 36.71 4.80 3.79
C GLN A 861 37.99 5.40 3.18
N ASP A 862 38.84 4.56 2.61
CA ASP A 862 40.06 4.99 1.92
C ASP A 862 39.73 5.85 0.69
N ILE A 863 38.71 5.44 -0.08
CA ILE A 863 38.26 6.16 -1.27
C ILE A 863 37.71 7.54 -0.87
N LEU A 864 36.85 7.61 0.14
CA LEU A 864 36.32 8.88 0.63
C LEU A 864 37.44 9.80 1.11
N ASN A 865 38.43 9.29 1.84
CA ASN A 865 39.58 10.07 2.28
C ASN A 865 40.44 10.54 1.10
N ALA A 866 40.76 9.67 0.14
CA ALA A 866 41.61 10.00 -1.01
C ALA A 866 40.99 11.08 -1.91
N PHE A 867 39.67 11.06 -2.11
CA PHE A 867 38.98 11.94 -3.05
C PHE A 867 38.30 13.16 -2.40
N CYS A 868 37.96 13.10 -1.11
CA CYS A 868 37.36 14.21 -0.37
C CYS A 868 38.36 15.00 0.47
N GLN A 869 39.65 14.61 0.49
CA GLN A 869 40.71 15.41 1.14
C GLN A 869 40.61 16.89 0.76
N ASP A 870 40.98 17.76 1.70
CA ASP A 870 40.86 19.22 1.62
C ASP A 870 39.42 19.80 1.56
N ARG A 871 38.38 18.95 1.51
CA ARG A 871 36.96 19.33 1.55
C ARG A 871 36.20 18.54 2.61
N VAL A 872 36.78 18.45 3.81
CA VAL A 872 36.24 17.75 4.98
C VAL A 872 35.96 18.76 6.11
N THR A 873 34.78 18.69 6.70
CA THR A 873 34.47 19.33 7.99
C THR A 873 34.71 18.32 9.11
N TYR A 874 35.69 18.55 9.98
CA TYR A 874 35.95 17.63 11.10
C TYR A 874 34.94 17.84 12.23
N LEU A 875 34.32 16.74 12.64
CA LEU A 875 33.34 16.69 13.73
C LEU A 875 34.03 16.52 15.08
N ASP A 876 33.30 16.84 16.15
CA ASP A 876 33.73 16.53 17.53
C ASP A 876 33.89 15.01 17.71
N ASN A 877 34.97 14.57 18.37
CA ASN A 877 35.27 13.16 18.58
C ASN A 877 34.16 12.39 19.31
N ALA A 878 33.30 13.07 20.08
CA ALA A 878 32.16 12.43 20.74
C ALA A 878 31.14 11.86 19.74
N TRP A 879 31.11 12.33 18.49
CA TRP A 879 30.22 11.82 17.45
C TRP A 879 30.66 10.48 16.85
N ASN A 880 31.84 9.97 17.18
CA ASN A 880 32.30 8.66 16.72
C ASN A 880 33.40 8.12 17.65
N VAL A 881 33.00 7.61 18.81
CA VAL A 881 33.92 7.01 19.78
C VAL A 881 34.09 5.53 19.50
N MET A 882 35.23 5.14 18.92
CA MET A 882 35.57 3.74 18.70
C MET A 882 35.83 2.99 20.00
N ASN A 883 35.32 1.77 20.12
CA ASN A 883 35.57 0.87 21.24
C ASN A 883 37.02 0.33 21.26
N ASP A 884 37.47 -0.15 22.43
CA ASP A 884 38.78 -0.79 22.60
C ASP A 884 38.80 -2.23 22.05
N CYS A 885 38.72 -2.38 20.73
CA CYS A 885 38.74 -3.69 20.09
C CYS A 885 40.15 -4.30 20.15
N GLY A 886 40.35 -5.36 20.93
CA GLY A 886 41.63 -6.08 21.00
C GLY A 886 42.76 -5.29 21.69
N GLY A 887 42.43 -4.34 22.57
CA GLY A 887 43.41 -3.52 23.30
C GLY A 887 44.10 -2.45 22.44
N ARG A 888 43.45 -1.99 21.38
CA ARG A 888 43.98 -1.00 20.44
C ARG A 888 44.16 0.38 21.05
N ILE A 889 43.42 0.76 22.10
CA ILE A 889 43.63 2.06 22.77
C ILE A 889 45.08 2.15 23.26
N ALA A 890 45.54 1.13 23.98
CA ALA A 890 46.90 1.10 24.52
C ALA A 890 47.97 0.84 23.46
N ASN A 891 47.67 0.00 22.46
CA ASN A 891 48.68 -0.53 21.53
C ASN A 891 48.74 0.18 20.18
N VAL A 892 47.75 1.01 19.84
CA VAL A 892 47.66 1.70 18.55
C VAL A 892 47.27 3.16 18.73
N PHE A 893 46.15 3.46 19.40
CA PHE A 893 45.63 4.83 19.49
C PHE A 893 46.58 5.74 20.27
N SER A 894 47.30 5.18 21.25
CA SER A 894 48.36 5.87 22.01
C SER A 894 49.53 6.38 21.16
N PHE A 895 49.68 5.89 19.92
CA PHE A 895 50.65 6.40 18.95
C PHE A 895 50.12 7.59 18.14
N ALA A 896 48.82 7.90 18.19
CA ALA A 896 48.26 9.06 17.49
C ALA A 896 48.85 10.37 18.05
N PRO A 897 48.76 11.50 17.32
CA PRO A 897 49.15 12.81 17.86
C PRO A 897 48.48 13.05 19.21
N ALA A 898 49.25 13.55 20.18
CA ALA A 898 48.81 13.65 21.58
C ALA A 898 47.47 14.39 21.73
N GLU A 899 47.27 15.49 20.99
CA GLU A 899 46.01 16.25 21.01
C GLU A 899 44.81 15.44 20.51
N VAL A 900 45.00 14.59 19.50
CA VAL A 900 43.94 13.71 18.96
C VAL A 900 43.62 12.59 19.96
N TYR A 901 44.65 11.98 20.54
CA TYR A 901 44.47 10.93 21.55
C TYR A 901 43.80 11.47 22.82
N ASP A 902 44.22 12.65 23.31
CA ASP A 902 43.61 13.30 24.47
C ASP A 902 42.15 13.71 24.18
N ALA A 903 41.86 14.20 22.97
CA ALA A 903 40.50 14.52 22.55
C ALA A 903 39.62 13.26 22.45
N TYR A 904 40.15 12.14 21.95
CA TYR A 904 39.47 10.84 21.97
C TYR A 904 39.18 10.38 23.41
N LEU A 905 40.16 10.43 24.31
CA LEU A 905 39.97 10.06 25.72
C LEU A 905 38.97 10.98 26.44
N ALA A 906 38.90 12.26 26.07
CA ALA A 906 37.90 13.18 26.59
C ALA A 906 36.49 12.83 26.08
N ALA A 907 36.35 12.63 24.76
CA ALA A 907 35.09 12.23 24.12
C ALA A 907 34.55 10.90 24.67
N ARG A 908 35.43 9.94 24.94
CA ARG A 908 35.09 8.63 25.50
C ARG A 908 34.40 8.70 26.87
N LYS A 909 34.61 9.76 27.65
CA LYS A 909 33.93 9.94 28.95
C LYS A 909 32.44 10.27 28.78
N GLN A 910 32.07 10.91 27.67
CA GLN A 910 30.71 11.35 27.36
C GLN A 910 30.45 11.21 25.84
N PRO A 911 30.39 9.97 25.33
CA PRO A 911 30.19 9.74 23.90
C PRO A 911 28.78 10.18 23.48
N LYS A 912 28.66 10.79 22.30
CA LYS A 912 27.37 10.95 21.61
C LYS A 912 27.07 9.75 20.72
N VAL A 913 28.09 9.12 20.17
CA VAL A 913 28.00 7.85 19.45
C VAL A 913 29.15 6.95 19.89
N VAL A 914 28.83 5.71 20.23
CA VAL A 914 29.80 4.63 20.43
C VAL A 914 29.77 3.74 19.20
N HIS A 915 30.93 3.55 18.58
CA HIS A 915 31.11 2.73 17.40
C HIS A 915 31.84 1.44 17.77
N TYR A 916 31.17 0.30 17.63
CA TYR A 916 31.73 -1.02 17.93
C TYR A 916 32.60 -1.54 16.77
N ALA A 917 33.56 -0.75 16.28
CA ALA A 917 34.39 -1.08 15.13
C ALA A 917 35.30 -2.30 15.37
N GLY A 918 35.59 -3.06 14.32
CA GLY A 918 36.47 -4.24 14.38
C GLY A 918 35.77 -5.55 14.75
N PHE A 919 36.53 -6.55 15.21
CA PHE A 919 36.05 -7.92 15.36
C PHE A 919 35.39 -8.22 16.72
N GLU A 920 35.69 -7.44 17.77
CA GLU A 920 35.09 -7.58 19.10
C GLU A 920 33.77 -6.80 19.17
N LYS A 921 32.64 -7.52 19.13
CA LYS A 921 31.30 -6.94 19.12
C LYS A 921 30.50 -7.31 20.39
N PRO A 922 29.58 -6.44 20.87
CA PRO A 922 28.74 -6.71 22.04
C PRO A 922 27.86 -7.96 21.95
N TRP A 923 27.42 -8.32 20.73
CA TRP A 923 26.63 -9.52 20.44
C TRP A 923 27.46 -10.77 20.17
N LYS A 924 28.80 -10.67 20.19
CA LYS A 924 29.73 -11.81 20.10
C LYS A 924 30.39 -12.12 21.44
N THR A 925 30.62 -11.09 22.28
CA THR A 925 31.23 -11.25 23.59
C THR A 925 30.78 -10.17 24.56
N TYR A 926 30.40 -10.58 25.77
CA TYR A 926 30.04 -9.66 26.86
C TYR A 926 31.24 -8.84 27.37
N ARG A 927 32.47 -9.25 27.04
CA ARG A 927 33.71 -8.54 27.39
C ARG A 927 34.06 -7.43 26.41
N CYS A 928 33.26 -7.23 25.37
CA CYS A 928 33.43 -6.11 24.46
C CYS A 928 33.36 -4.81 25.26
N ASP A 929 34.31 -3.92 24.96
CA ASP A 929 34.37 -2.60 25.53
C ASP A 929 33.07 -1.80 25.24
N GLU A 930 32.61 -1.01 26.22
CA GLU A 930 31.33 -0.27 26.19
C GLU A 930 30.07 -1.15 25.92
N SER A 931 30.12 -2.47 26.11
CA SER A 931 29.00 -3.38 25.80
C SER A 931 27.72 -3.11 26.59
N GLU A 932 27.82 -2.58 27.82
CA GLU A 932 26.65 -2.24 28.65
C GLU A 932 25.73 -1.23 27.95
N ARG A 933 26.30 -0.27 27.20
CA ARG A 933 25.54 0.73 26.44
C ARG A 933 24.77 0.11 25.29
N TYR A 934 25.36 -0.84 24.56
CA TYR A 934 24.67 -1.60 23.53
C TYR A 934 23.49 -2.37 24.12
N TRP A 935 23.75 -3.14 25.16
CA TRP A 935 22.73 -3.98 25.77
C TRP A 935 21.63 -3.19 26.48
N LYS A 936 21.86 -1.93 26.85
CA LYS A 936 20.81 -1.01 27.34
C LYS A 936 19.68 -0.86 26.31
N TYR A 937 20.01 -0.65 25.03
CA TYR A 937 19.03 -0.47 23.96
C TYR A 937 18.58 -1.80 23.34
N ALA A 938 19.52 -2.72 23.10
CA ALA A 938 19.24 -3.99 22.42
C ALA A 938 18.14 -4.82 23.09
N ARG A 939 18.03 -4.77 24.43
CA ARG A 939 17.03 -5.51 25.20
C ARG A 939 15.60 -5.03 25.04
N GLU A 940 15.40 -3.85 24.46
CA GLU A 940 14.09 -3.27 24.19
C GLU A 940 13.66 -3.50 22.73
N THR A 941 14.51 -4.13 21.92
CA THR A 941 14.21 -4.45 20.52
C THR A 941 13.54 -5.82 20.38
N PRO A 942 12.76 -6.07 19.31
CA PRO A 942 12.12 -7.37 19.08
C PRO A 942 13.11 -8.50 18.76
N PHE A 943 14.41 -8.19 18.64
CA PHE A 943 15.47 -9.14 18.33
C PHE A 943 16.34 -9.49 19.56
N TYR A 944 15.89 -9.16 20.77
CA TYR A 944 16.67 -9.40 21.98
C TYR A 944 17.06 -10.87 22.17
N GLU A 945 16.13 -11.80 22.01
CA GLU A 945 16.36 -13.24 22.13
C GLU A 945 17.32 -13.76 21.04
N GLU A 946 17.22 -13.22 19.83
CA GLU A 946 18.13 -13.53 18.72
C GLU A 946 19.55 -13.06 19.04
N LEU A 947 19.70 -11.85 19.57
CA LEU A 947 20.99 -11.32 20.03
C LEU A 947 21.59 -12.14 21.18
N LEU A 948 20.77 -12.64 22.11
CA LEU A 948 21.23 -13.56 23.17
C LEU A 948 21.69 -14.91 22.59
N SER A 949 20.99 -15.41 21.56
CA SER A 949 21.40 -16.62 20.84
C SER A 949 22.74 -16.42 20.14
N LEU A 950 22.95 -15.29 19.47
CA LEU A 950 24.24 -14.93 18.86
C LEU A 950 25.37 -14.86 19.90
N LEU A 951 25.08 -14.27 21.07
CA LEU A 951 26.04 -14.15 22.17
C LEU A 951 26.41 -15.51 22.79
N SER A 952 25.47 -16.46 22.81
CA SER A 952 25.65 -17.78 23.42
C SER A 952 26.48 -18.75 22.55
N GLY A 953 26.80 -18.38 21.31
CA GLY A 953 27.42 -19.27 20.32
C GLY A 953 26.42 -20.26 19.72
N PRO A 954 26.81 -21.05 18.70
CA PRO A 954 25.89 -21.96 18.03
C PRO A 954 25.33 -23.00 19.00
N VAL A 955 24.01 -23.19 18.98
CA VAL A 955 23.33 -24.31 19.65
C VAL A 955 23.87 -25.61 19.06
N VAL A 956 24.68 -26.34 19.82
CA VAL A 956 25.19 -27.65 19.42
C VAL A 956 24.04 -28.66 19.54
N PRO A 957 23.56 -29.28 18.46
CA PRO A 957 22.67 -30.42 18.57
C PRO A 957 23.41 -31.59 19.25
N PRO A 958 22.72 -32.54 19.91
CA PRO A 958 23.39 -33.67 20.54
C PRO A 958 24.30 -34.39 19.51
N PRO A 959 25.49 -34.86 19.94
CA PRO A 959 26.56 -35.19 19.01
C PRO A 959 26.18 -36.35 18.09
N GLY A 960 25.88 -36.03 16.84
CA GLY A 960 26.16 -36.92 15.71
C GLY A 960 27.68 -37.01 15.48
N PRO A 961 28.16 -38.06 14.80
CA PRO A 961 29.60 -38.28 14.65
C PRO A 961 30.27 -37.09 13.95
N VAL A 962 31.19 -36.45 14.67
CA VAL A 962 31.94 -35.26 14.25
C VAL A 962 32.88 -35.62 13.09
N LEU A 963 32.61 -35.06 11.91
CA LEU A 963 33.62 -34.95 10.85
C LEU A 963 34.41 -33.65 11.06
N PRO A 964 35.75 -33.67 11.00
CA PRO A 964 36.56 -32.47 11.19
C PRO A 964 36.35 -31.47 10.04
N PRO A 965 36.49 -30.15 10.30
CA PRO A 965 36.27 -29.11 9.31
C PRO A 965 37.20 -29.24 8.11
N ARG A 966 36.67 -28.96 6.91
CA ARG A 966 37.38 -29.04 5.64
C ARG A 966 38.45 -27.96 5.58
N ALA A 967 39.72 -28.36 5.45
CA ALA A 967 40.87 -27.44 5.53
C ALA A 967 41.24 -26.72 4.20
N MET A 968 40.44 -26.78 3.13
CA MET A 968 40.66 -26.02 1.88
C MET A 968 39.36 -25.64 1.18
N GLY A 969 39.30 -24.41 0.64
CA GLY A 969 38.22 -23.93 -0.23
C GLY A 969 38.18 -24.64 -1.60
N GLU A 970 37.04 -24.55 -2.28
CA GLU A 970 36.71 -25.43 -3.40
C GLU A 970 37.60 -25.28 -4.63
N ASN A 971 38.21 -24.11 -4.81
CA ASN A 971 39.02 -23.77 -5.98
C ASN A 971 40.53 -24.04 -5.84
N ASN A 972 40.97 -24.82 -4.83
CA ASN A 972 42.40 -25.06 -4.63
C ASN A 972 43.00 -26.05 -5.67
N PRO A 973 44.03 -25.66 -6.46
CA PRO A 973 44.61 -26.50 -7.51
C PRO A 973 45.17 -27.85 -7.05
N LEU A 974 45.50 -28.00 -5.76
CA LEU A 974 46.01 -29.25 -5.18
C LEU A 974 44.95 -30.36 -5.12
N ARG A 975 43.64 -30.03 -5.16
CA ARG A 975 42.55 -31.02 -5.23
C ARG A 975 42.62 -31.87 -6.49
N ARG A 976 42.92 -31.27 -7.65
CA ARG A 976 42.98 -31.98 -8.95
C ARG A 976 44.04 -33.08 -9.00
N VAL A 977 45.06 -33.00 -8.15
CA VAL A 977 46.19 -33.97 -8.12
C VAL A 977 46.01 -35.01 -7.01
N VAL A 978 45.49 -34.63 -5.84
CA VAL A 978 45.44 -35.51 -4.66
C VAL A 978 44.11 -36.28 -4.56
N ASP A 979 43.02 -35.70 -5.04
CA ASP A 979 41.66 -36.24 -4.86
C ASP A 979 41.36 -37.53 -5.66
N PRO A 980 41.91 -37.75 -6.87
CA PRO A 980 41.67 -38.98 -7.63
C PRO A 980 42.31 -40.24 -7.03
N PHE A 981 43.35 -40.10 -6.20
CA PHE A 981 44.19 -41.22 -5.76
C PHE A 981 44.03 -41.59 -4.28
N MET A 982 43.22 -40.85 -3.51
CA MET A 982 43.06 -41.10 -2.07
C MET A 982 41.61 -40.96 -1.56
N PRO A 983 41.11 -41.89 -0.74
CA PRO A 983 39.73 -41.89 -0.26
C PRO A 983 39.33 -40.60 0.48
N PRO A 984 38.10 -40.09 0.29
CA PRO A 984 37.58 -38.93 1.00
C PRO A 984 37.68 -39.10 2.52
N GLY A 985 38.16 -38.06 3.22
CA GLY A 985 38.18 -38.01 4.68
C GLY A 985 39.31 -38.81 5.38
N SER A 986 40.22 -39.45 4.64
CA SER A 986 41.30 -40.24 5.27
C SER A 986 42.45 -39.37 5.83
N ARG A 987 43.00 -39.76 6.99
CA ARG A 987 44.17 -39.10 7.61
C ARG A 987 45.39 -39.01 6.68
N ARG A 988 45.56 -39.97 5.76
CA ARG A 988 46.65 -39.99 4.78
C ARG A 988 46.49 -38.89 3.70
N ARG A 989 45.25 -38.58 3.30
CA ARG A 989 44.94 -37.50 2.35
C ARG A 989 45.24 -36.13 2.93
N GLU A 990 44.98 -35.92 4.22
CA GLU A 990 45.29 -34.66 4.90
C GLU A 990 46.80 -34.47 5.18
N LEU A 991 47.54 -35.55 5.43
CA LEU A 991 49.00 -35.51 5.56
C LEU A 991 49.70 -35.22 4.22
N ALA A 992 49.21 -35.76 3.11
CA ALA A 992 49.75 -35.45 1.78
C ALA A 992 49.56 -33.97 1.40
N LYS A 993 48.41 -33.39 1.79
CA LYS A 993 48.13 -31.95 1.63
C LYS A 993 48.99 -31.08 2.56
N SER A 994 49.36 -31.55 3.75
CA SER A 994 50.27 -30.80 4.65
C SER A 994 51.72 -30.80 4.16
N VAL A 995 52.19 -31.90 3.57
CA VAL A 995 53.54 -31.97 2.96
C VAL A 995 53.62 -31.08 1.71
N GLY A 996 52.55 -31.01 0.91
CA GLY A 996 52.46 -30.09 -0.23
C GLY A 996 52.52 -28.60 0.15
N ARG A 997 52.01 -28.24 1.35
CA ARG A 997 52.13 -26.86 1.90
C ARG A 997 53.58 -26.50 2.22
N ALA A 998 54.33 -27.40 2.86
CA ALA A 998 55.71 -27.16 3.26
C ALA A 998 56.69 -26.97 2.09
N LEU A 999 56.38 -27.54 0.91
CA LEU A 999 57.24 -27.46 -0.28
C LEU A 999 57.03 -26.18 -1.11
N ARG A 1000 56.01 -25.35 -0.81
CA ARG A 1000 55.69 -24.14 -1.60
C ARG A 1000 56.03 -22.79 -0.92
N GLY A 1001 56.61 -22.79 0.27
CA GLY A 1001 57.24 -21.60 0.87
C GLY A 1001 56.36 -20.34 0.89
N ARG A 1002 55.15 -20.45 1.42
CA ARG A 1002 54.36 -19.30 1.92
C ARG A 1002 53.91 -19.61 3.34
#